data_AF-A0A6M5Z341-F1
#
_entry.id   AF-A0A6M5Z341-F1
#
_cell.length_a   1.000
_cell.length_b   1.000
_cell.length_c   1.000
_cell.angle_alpha   90.00
_cell.angle_beta   90.00
_cell.angle_gamma   90.00
#
_symmetry.space_group_name_H-M   'P 1'
#
loop_
_entity.id
_entity.type
_entity.pdbx_description
1 polymer ?
#
loop_
_entity_poly.entity_id
_entity_poly.type
_entity_poly.pdbx_seq_one_letter_code
_entity_poly.pdbx_strand_id
1 'polypeptide(L)'
;MCRRALPAADTEDACQAVFVVLARKAAGRWQPSVANWLYSTARKVCRDARRAAGRRAKREGRAAIPEAVSPADQMTAGELFAALDDELDRLPPIYREPLVLCYLDGLTREDAAVRLGVPSGTVKSRLERGRKSLAGALAKRGLALGLGLLTLAATSPAGASPPQLVESILAAVGGKPSASVAALAQGGVMNRLHTTVKLAAVVLALAGLGFGVLTGPLTARPRKPAEKVTQPQAEVKAEPPKPDAQERTIRGKVVDPNGKPAAGAEVFLFRDEHDRPERLGVTGADGTFAFRTSRDGLGASVGARAEGAGVGFVRLDRPSSIEAVELRLVADEAIRGRVIDTEGKPVAGARVTPLFILWSPGQSADWFLNPWKTRDPRHPFPAPREQLRLPPRGSFLATTTDADGRFVVTGTGAERVVALRVSGTGIAATDLYVITRPQFDPAPYNEAAAKNIRPDERDRVFVPPLHGPSVSLVVEPEKVIRGTVTAAGSDGKPARPRGGATVTLTGPLVGLIRQSARTDAEGRYEIRGARKATGYVLEVAGDPDAGLLPSRLALVDPPGQTPLTANVTLVPGVVITGRVVDKGTGRPVAGWVATAPMVDNQLATNRPEYAAATWDATRSYTKPDGTFRVVAVPGPVLLMGGVDGRKERNLPAGIRYKPAVADPKYARYFNARDGFTEFYNPGSSRSPLQGNYCKVFELKEGAAAVKNDVVLEPADAPRLIAVRDPNGNPVKGVLVSGVGPVSSGAVFVESDTCAAYHLERRVDRLMVFYEPTKKLYGSLTLNGDGKEPVTVTVAPAGSVTGRLVGADGKPIAGAVVRFRLDDRGADEIVGAATGETPAVTGADGSFRLDTLPAGLKFTLLVRLGKREDELGPYPTDPAAGLKPDARLDLGAITPKKNFDGE
;
A
#
# COMPACT_ATOMS: atom_id res chain seq x y z
N MET A 1 20.63 17.35 7.37
CA MET A 1 21.95 17.95 7.64
C MET A 1 22.51 17.51 8.99
N CYS A 2 21.90 17.85 10.15
CA CYS A 2 22.43 17.47 11.48
C CYS A 2 22.69 15.95 11.62
N ARG A 3 21.80 15.09 11.11
CA ARG A 3 21.97 13.62 11.03
C ARG A 3 23.23 13.16 10.27
N ARG A 4 23.70 13.97 9.33
CA ARG A 4 24.91 13.71 8.54
C ARG A 4 26.16 14.24 9.25
N ALA A 5 25.97 15.11 10.24
CA ALA A 5 27.00 15.92 10.86
C ALA A 5 27.32 15.47 12.30
N LEU A 6 26.42 14.80 13.00
CA LEU A 6 26.57 14.42 14.40
C LEU A 6 26.15 12.96 14.61
N PRO A 7 26.68 12.27 15.64
CA PRO A 7 26.13 11.00 16.11
C PRO A 7 24.65 11.13 16.44
N ALA A 8 23.92 10.02 16.39
CA ALA A 8 22.47 9.99 16.61
C ALA A 8 22.06 10.68 17.93
N ALA A 9 22.83 10.49 19.01
CA ALA A 9 22.57 11.05 20.33
C ALA A 9 22.61 12.59 20.39
N ASP A 10 23.43 13.27 19.59
CA ASP A 10 23.58 14.73 19.62
C ASP A 10 22.74 15.44 18.53
N THR A 11 22.11 14.66 17.65
CA THR A 11 21.47 15.20 16.43
C THR A 11 20.16 15.96 16.72
N GLU A 12 19.33 15.43 17.62
CA GLU A 12 18.04 16.03 17.96
C GLU A 12 18.24 17.33 18.75
N ASP A 13 19.18 17.35 19.68
CA ASP A 13 19.57 18.53 20.46
C ASP A 13 20.12 19.65 19.56
N ALA A 14 20.98 19.30 18.60
CA ALA A 14 21.48 20.25 17.61
C ALA A 14 20.36 20.79 16.71
N CYS A 15 19.40 19.96 16.34
CA CYS A 15 18.23 20.38 15.57
C CYS A 15 17.37 21.37 16.38
N GLN A 16 17.04 21.03 17.64
CA GLN A 16 16.29 21.89 18.53
C GLN A 16 17.00 23.23 18.78
N ALA A 17 18.32 23.20 19.00
CA ALA A 17 19.11 24.41 19.19
C ALA A 17 19.06 25.35 17.98
N VAL A 18 18.99 24.84 16.74
CA VAL A 18 18.82 25.66 15.52
C VAL A 18 17.47 26.38 15.53
N PHE A 19 16.39 25.68 15.89
CA PHE A 19 15.05 26.26 15.94
C PHE A 19 14.87 27.21 17.14
N VAL A 20 15.57 26.98 18.25
CA VAL A 20 15.63 27.95 19.38
C VAL A 20 16.38 29.22 18.97
N VAL A 21 17.49 29.11 18.22
CA VAL A 21 18.20 30.28 17.68
C VAL A 21 17.34 31.02 16.66
N LEU A 22 16.53 30.30 15.87
CA LEU A 22 15.55 30.88 14.94
C LEU A 22 14.52 31.72 15.70
N ALA A 23 13.88 31.12 16.70
CA ALA A 23 12.86 31.78 17.51
C ALA A 23 13.40 33.03 18.23
N ARG A 24 14.64 32.98 18.74
CA ARG A 24 15.28 34.11 19.45
C ARG A 24 15.75 35.24 18.54
N LYS A 25 16.06 34.94 17.27
CA LYS A 25 16.53 35.95 16.29
C LYS A 25 15.43 36.45 15.37
N ALA A 26 14.17 36.07 15.65
CA ALA A 26 13.07 36.32 14.74
C ALA A 26 12.70 37.80 14.55
N ALA A 27 13.16 38.67 15.46
CA ALA A 27 12.92 40.11 15.46
C ALA A 27 13.96 40.93 14.64
N GLY A 28 14.92 40.31 13.96
CA GLY A 28 15.95 40.99 13.15
C GLY A 28 15.67 41.03 11.64
N ARG A 29 16.39 41.88 10.89
CA ARG A 29 16.29 41.97 9.41
C ARG A 29 16.81 40.67 8.77
N TRP A 30 15.91 39.92 8.12
CA TRP A 30 16.19 38.58 7.58
C TRP A 30 16.85 38.61 6.20
N GLN A 31 17.74 37.65 5.95
CA GLN A 31 18.27 37.38 4.61
C GLN A 31 17.20 36.75 3.68
N PRO A 32 17.38 36.74 2.34
CA PRO A 32 16.35 36.35 1.36
C PRO A 32 15.85 34.87 1.41
N SER A 33 16.34 34.06 2.35
CA SER A 33 16.00 32.63 2.52
C SER A 33 16.13 32.19 3.97
N VAL A 34 15.03 31.79 4.59
CA VAL A 34 15.05 31.13 5.91
C VAL A 34 15.80 29.78 5.81
N ALA A 35 15.70 29.07 4.68
CA ALA A 35 16.38 27.80 4.46
C ALA A 35 17.92 27.93 4.48
N ASN A 36 18.50 28.96 3.85
CA ASN A 36 19.95 29.17 3.86
C ASN A 36 20.43 29.58 5.26
N TRP A 37 19.62 30.38 5.95
CA TRP A 37 19.91 30.77 7.33
C TRP A 37 19.84 29.56 8.27
N LEU A 38 18.85 28.67 8.11
CA LEU A 38 18.74 27.43 8.87
C LEU A 38 19.90 26.48 8.58
N TYR A 39 20.31 26.36 7.32
CA TYR A 39 21.44 25.51 6.93
C TYR A 39 22.75 26.03 7.53
N SER A 40 23.04 27.32 7.42
CA SER A 40 24.24 27.94 8.00
C SER A 40 24.24 27.90 9.53
N THR A 41 23.09 28.11 10.16
CA THR A 41 22.93 28.02 11.62
C THR A 41 23.09 26.58 12.10
N ALA A 42 22.47 25.60 11.43
CA ALA A 42 22.66 24.18 11.71
C ALA A 42 24.13 23.77 11.60
N ARG A 43 24.87 24.31 10.63
CA ARG A 43 26.29 23.99 10.43
C ARG A 43 27.13 24.48 11.60
N LYS A 44 26.83 25.69 12.07
CA LYS A 44 27.49 26.30 13.24
C LYS A 44 27.16 25.52 14.53
N VAL A 45 25.88 25.20 14.74
CA VAL A 45 25.43 24.42 15.90
C VAL A 45 26.06 23.03 15.93
N CYS A 46 26.08 22.32 14.79
CA CYS A 46 26.71 20.99 14.72
C CYS A 46 28.21 21.06 14.98
N ARG A 47 28.90 22.06 14.43
CA ARG A 47 30.34 22.26 14.69
C ARG A 47 30.63 22.53 16.17
N ASP A 48 29.82 23.35 16.81
CA ASP A 48 30.01 23.72 18.21
C ASP A 48 29.69 22.52 19.14
N ALA A 49 28.68 21.72 18.80
CA ALA A 49 28.37 20.44 19.46
C ALA A 49 29.52 19.43 19.35
N ARG A 50 30.12 19.25 18.17
CA ARG A 50 31.32 18.39 18.00
C ARG A 50 32.50 18.86 18.84
N ARG A 51 32.76 20.17 18.87
CA ARG A 51 33.85 20.73 19.68
C ARG A 51 33.60 20.51 21.17
N ALA A 52 32.35 20.58 21.62
CA ALA A 52 31.98 20.27 23.00
C ALA A 52 32.16 18.78 23.31
N ALA A 53 31.74 17.88 22.41
CA ALA A 53 31.94 16.44 22.52
C ALA A 53 33.42 16.06 22.56
N GLY A 54 34.27 16.63 21.69
CA GLY A 54 35.72 16.40 21.71
C GLY A 54 36.41 16.92 22.97
N ARG A 55 35.92 18.03 23.56
CA ARG A 55 36.40 18.51 24.87
C ARG A 55 35.95 17.62 26.03
N ARG A 56 34.74 17.04 25.96
CA ARG A 56 34.24 16.06 26.94
C ARG A 56 35.09 14.78 26.89
N ALA A 57 35.29 14.22 25.70
CA ALA A 57 36.13 13.04 25.49
C ALA A 57 37.59 13.23 25.97
N LYS A 58 38.17 14.43 25.79
CA LYS A 58 39.51 14.77 26.27
C LYS A 58 39.58 14.97 27.79
N ARG A 59 38.46 15.32 28.45
CA ARG A 59 38.36 15.48 29.92
C ARG A 59 38.01 14.16 30.63
N GLU A 60 37.32 13.25 29.96
CA GLU A 60 36.81 11.98 30.52
C GLU A 60 37.78 10.79 30.36
N GLY A 61 39.05 11.06 30.04
CA GLY A 61 40.19 10.13 30.04
C GLY A 61 39.87 8.63 29.99
N ARG A 62 39.79 8.05 28.78
CA ARG A 62 39.98 6.60 28.62
C ARG A 62 40.74 6.25 27.35
N ALA A 63 41.63 5.27 27.55
CA ALA A 63 42.70 4.81 26.70
C ALA A 63 42.24 3.85 25.60
N ALA A 64 42.86 3.96 24.43
CA ALA A 64 43.32 2.87 23.58
C ALA A 64 44.33 3.45 22.57
N ILE A 65 45.53 2.88 22.52
CA ILE A 65 46.54 3.14 21.49
C ILE A 65 46.25 2.19 20.34
N PRO A 66 46.26 2.64 19.08
CA PRO A 66 46.58 1.77 17.95
C PRO A 66 47.91 2.18 17.27
N GLU A 67 48.59 1.15 16.78
CA GLU A 67 49.79 1.18 15.96
C GLU A 67 49.69 2.10 14.72
N ALA A 68 50.86 2.56 14.27
CA ALA A 68 51.04 3.44 13.12
C ALA A 68 50.71 2.72 11.79
N VAL A 69 49.58 3.12 11.19
CA VAL A 69 49.22 2.85 9.80
C VAL A 69 48.79 4.19 9.16
N SER A 70 49.01 4.35 7.85
CA SER A 70 48.89 5.64 7.15
C SER A 70 47.50 6.33 7.34
N PRO A 71 47.44 7.65 7.61
CA PRO A 71 46.19 8.36 7.93
C PRO A 71 45.12 8.41 6.83
N ALA A 72 45.46 8.06 5.59
CA ALA A 72 44.53 8.13 4.46
C ALA A 72 43.60 6.90 4.36
N ASP A 73 44.03 5.74 4.89
CA ASP A 73 43.35 4.45 4.70
C ASP A 73 42.37 4.08 5.83
N GLN A 74 42.32 4.87 6.92
CA GLN A 74 41.40 4.64 8.05
C GLN A 74 40.26 5.65 8.16
N MET A 75 40.17 6.61 7.23
CA MET A 75 39.18 7.68 7.36
C MET A 75 37.78 7.16 7.04
N THR A 76 36.91 7.12 8.04
CA THR A 76 35.51 6.73 7.86
C THR A 76 34.80 7.71 6.92
N ALA A 77 33.73 7.27 6.24
CA ALA A 77 32.91 8.16 5.42
C ALA A 77 32.44 9.40 6.19
N GLY A 78 32.16 9.25 7.50
CA GLY A 78 31.79 10.36 8.39
C GLY A 78 32.91 11.39 8.58
N GLU A 79 34.16 10.96 8.71
CA GLU A 79 35.33 11.83 8.83
C GLU A 79 35.67 12.52 7.51
N LEU A 80 35.49 11.84 6.37
CA LEU A 80 35.61 12.45 5.04
C LEU A 80 34.59 13.57 4.82
N PHE A 81 33.32 13.32 5.15
CA PHE A 81 32.27 14.33 5.04
C PHE A 81 32.49 15.48 6.03
N ALA A 82 33.03 15.22 7.22
CA ALA A 82 33.39 16.27 8.16
C ALA A 82 34.54 17.15 7.64
N ALA A 83 35.55 16.56 7.00
CA ALA A 83 36.66 17.30 6.39
C ALA A 83 36.21 18.16 5.20
N LEU A 84 35.33 17.63 4.33
CA LEU A 84 34.68 18.37 3.24
C LEU A 84 33.79 19.49 3.79
N ASP A 85 33.02 19.15 4.83
CA ASP A 85 32.35 20.02 5.79
C ASP A 85 33.21 21.27 6.06
N ASP A 86 34.31 21.06 6.76
CA ASP A 86 35.20 22.12 7.25
C ASP A 86 35.82 22.96 6.13
N GLU A 87 36.27 22.34 5.03
CA GLU A 87 36.90 23.09 3.94
C GLU A 87 35.90 23.90 3.11
N LEU A 88 34.68 23.40 2.92
CA LEU A 88 33.60 24.22 2.36
C LEU A 88 33.30 25.42 3.24
N ASP A 89 33.45 25.32 4.57
CA ASP A 89 33.19 26.44 5.49
C ASP A 89 34.26 27.52 5.48
N ARG A 90 35.50 27.13 5.17
CA ARG A 90 36.66 28.02 5.09
C ARG A 90 36.69 28.82 3.79
N LEU A 91 35.94 28.38 2.77
CA LEU A 91 35.81 29.13 1.53
C LEU A 91 35.07 30.46 1.76
N PRO A 92 35.56 31.56 1.16
CA PRO A 92 34.83 32.82 1.11
C PRO A 92 33.39 32.61 0.61
N PRO A 93 32.37 33.28 1.20
CA PRO A 93 30.96 33.09 0.83
C PRO A 93 30.69 33.22 -0.68
N ILE A 94 31.40 34.12 -1.35
CA ILE A 94 31.36 34.35 -2.79
C ILE A 94 31.67 33.09 -3.64
N TYR A 95 32.43 32.15 -3.10
CA TYR A 95 32.75 30.86 -3.74
C TYR A 95 31.99 29.70 -3.15
N ARG A 96 31.71 29.73 -1.83
CA ARG A 96 30.96 28.70 -1.11
C ARG A 96 29.50 28.62 -1.55
N GLU A 97 28.82 29.76 -1.66
CA GLU A 97 27.38 29.80 -1.93
C GLU A 97 27.00 29.22 -3.30
N PRO A 98 27.71 29.53 -4.40
CA PRO A 98 27.48 28.85 -5.67
C PRO A 98 27.66 27.32 -5.59
N LEU A 99 28.68 26.85 -4.87
CA LEU A 99 28.94 25.41 -4.73
C LEU A 99 27.82 24.69 -3.98
N VAL A 100 27.32 25.30 -2.90
CA VAL A 100 26.21 24.73 -2.11
C VAL A 100 24.93 24.72 -2.95
N LEU A 101 24.57 25.85 -3.58
CA LEU A 101 23.33 25.94 -4.37
C LEU A 101 23.33 24.95 -5.54
N CYS A 102 24.45 24.81 -6.25
CA CYS A 102 24.50 23.95 -7.43
C CYS A 102 24.68 22.46 -7.09
N TYR A 103 25.56 22.11 -6.13
CA TYR A 103 25.93 20.71 -5.87
C TYR A 103 25.17 20.06 -4.71
N LEU A 104 24.63 20.85 -3.77
CA LEU A 104 23.89 20.32 -2.63
C LEU A 104 22.38 20.57 -2.77
N ASP A 105 22.00 21.75 -3.26
CA ASP A 105 20.59 22.11 -3.44
C ASP A 105 20.07 21.77 -4.85
N GLY A 106 20.97 21.37 -5.77
CA GLY A 106 20.62 20.91 -7.12
C GLY A 106 20.16 22.00 -8.10
N LEU A 107 20.41 23.28 -7.79
CA LEU A 107 20.01 24.39 -8.66
C LEU A 107 20.87 24.45 -9.93
N THR A 108 20.26 24.92 -11.02
CA THR A 108 20.99 25.28 -12.24
C THR A 108 21.86 26.54 -12.00
N ARG A 109 22.83 26.81 -12.89
CA ARG A 109 23.69 28.00 -12.77
C ARG A 109 22.88 29.27 -12.94
N GLU A 110 21.85 29.22 -13.76
CA GLU A 110 20.89 30.29 -14.03
C GLU A 110 20.04 30.57 -12.78
N ASP A 111 19.52 29.53 -12.13
CA ASP A 111 18.73 29.68 -10.91
C ASP A 111 19.61 30.16 -9.74
N ALA A 112 20.84 29.67 -9.64
CA ALA A 112 21.81 30.14 -8.67
C ALA A 112 22.21 31.60 -8.93
N ALA A 113 22.30 32.02 -10.20
CA ALA A 113 22.60 33.41 -10.60
C ALA A 113 21.47 34.36 -10.18
N VAL A 114 20.22 33.98 -10.45
CA VAL A 114 19.03 34.71 -9.98
C VAL A 114 19.03 34.78 -8.46
N ARG A 115 19.35 33.68 -7.77
CA ARG A 115 19.32 33.61 -6.31
C ARG A 115 20.41 34.45 -5.64
N LEU A 116 21.58 34.54 -6.26
CA LEU A 116 22.74 35.28 -5.76
C LEU A 116 22.77 36.74 -6.25
N GLY A 117 21.85 37.14 -7.12
CA GLY A 117 21.78 38.49 -7.68
C GLY A 117 22.99 38.86 -8.54
N VAL A 118 23.58 37.89 -9.25
CA VAL A 118 24.77 38.09 -10.10
C VAL A 118 24.59 37.47 -11.49
N PRO A 119 25.33 37.90 -12.53
CA PRO A 119 25.26 37.29 -13.85
C PRO A 119 25.64 35.79 -13.84
N SER A 120 25.02 34.99 -14.71
CA SER A 120 25.32 33.54 -14.83
C SER A 120 26.81 33.27 -15.13
N GLY A 121 27.44 34.10 -15.97
CA GLY A 121 28.89 34.04 -16.21
C GLY A 121 29.74 34.25 -14.95
N THR A 122 29.27 35.06 -14.00
CA THR A 122 29.91 35.29 -12.71
C THR A 122 29.79 34.05 -11.82
N VAL A 123 28.62 33.39 -11.80
CA VAL A 123 28.41 32.11 -11.09
C VAL A 123 29.35 31.04 -11.63
N LYS A 124 29.49 30.92 -12.96
CA LYS A 124 30.46 30.00 -13.59
C LYS A 124 31.89 30.24 -13.08
N SER A 125 32.37 31.49 -13.12
CA SER A 125 33.74 31.81 -12.66
C SER A 125 33.94 31.59 -11.15
N ARG A 126 32.88 31.75 -10.34
CA ARG A 126 32.91 31.52 -8.89
C ARG A 126 32.87 30.04 -8.55
N LEU A 127 32.14 29.23 -9.30
CA LEU A 127 32.13 27.76 -9.19
C LEU A 127 33.50 27.16 -9.57
N GLU A 128 34.14 27.68 -10.61
CA GLU A 128 35.48 27.23 -11.03
C GLU A 128 36.54 27.57 -9.98
N ARG A 129 36.57 28.82 -9.51
CA ARG A 129 37.50 29.25 -8.45
C ARG A 129 37.24 28.54 -7.12
N GLY A 130 35.97 28.39 -6.75
CA GLY A 130 35.57 27.65 -5.55
C GLY A 130 36.01 26.19 -5.57
N ARG A 131 35.83 25.49 -6.71
CA ARG A 131 36.31 24.11 -6.87
C ARG A 131 37.82 23.99 -6.77
N LYS A 132 38.57 24.90 -7.40
CA LYS A 132 40.04 24.91 -7.36
C LYS A 132 40.56 25.16 -5.94
N SER A 133 39.97 26.11 -5.21
CA SER A 133 40.32 26.39 -3.82
C SER A 133 39.97 25.22 -2.89
N LEU A 134 38.80 24.60 -3.08
CA LEU A 134 38.38 23.43 -2.30
C LEU A 134 39.30 22.23 -2.54
N ALA A 135 39.64 21.95 -3.80
CA ALA A 135 40.55 20.88 -4.18
C ALA A 135 41.95 21.08 -3.58
N GLY A 136 42.49 22.30 -3.66
CA GLY A 136 43.79 22.62 -3.04
C GLY A 136 43.77 22.50 -1.52
N ALA A 137 42.65 22.81 -0.87
CA ALA A 137 42.53 22.71 0.58
C ALA A 137 42.38 21.25 1.06
N LEU A 138 41.66 20.42 0.31
CA LEU A 138 41.54 18.97 0.58
C LEU A 138 42.85 18.24 0.31
N ALA A 139 43.58 18.59 -0.75
CA ALA A 139 44.90 18.03 -1.05
C ALA A 139 45.92 18.31 0.07
N LYS A 140 45.88 19.51 0.69
CA LYS A 140 46.70 19.85 1.87
C LYS A 140 46.38 19.03 3.13
N ARG A 141 45.21 18.37 3.16
CA ARG A 141 44.83 17.41 4.22
C ARG A 141 45.20 15.96 3.88
N GLY A 142 45.99 15.73 2.82
CA GLY A 142 46.38 14.40 2.36
C GLY A 142 45.31 13.69 1.52
N LEU A 143 44.20 14.37 1.19
CA LEU A 143 43.10 13.82 0.39
C LEU A 143 43.35 14.13 -1.08
N ALA A 144 44.22 13.35 -1.73
CA ALA A 144 44.50 13.48 -3.16
C ALA A 144 43.36 12.84 -3.98
N LEU A 145 42.26 13.57 -4.17
CA LEU A 145 41.24 13.19 -5.15
C LEU A 145 41.88 13.26 -6.54
N GLY A 146 42.09 12.10 -7.18
CA GLY A 146 42.75 12.01 -8.48
C GLY A 146 42.15 12.96 -9.52
N LEU A 147 43.01 13.63 -10.29
CA LEU A 147 42.67 14.66 -11.28
C LEU A 147 41.55 14.26 -12.27
N GLY A 148 41.30 12.96 -12.47
CA GLY A 148 40.19 12.43 -13.28
C GLY A 148 38.78 12.70 -12.72
N LEU A 149 38.62 12.91 -11.41
CA LEU A 149 37.32 13.20 -10.79
C LEU A 149 36.90 14.67 -10.95
N LEU A 150 37.88 15.58 -10.95
CA LEU A 150 37.62 17.01 -11.12
C LEU A 150 37.29 17.37 -12.57
N THR A 151 37.79 16.60 -13.55
CA THR A 151 37.41 16.72 -14.96
C THR A 151 36.02 16.15 -15.25
N LEU A 152 35.62 15.03 -14.64
CA LEU A 152 34.24 14.50 -14.72
C LEU A 152 33.19 15.44 -14.08
N ALA A 153 33.53 16.10 -12.96
CA ALA A 153 32.69 17.14 -12.38
C ALA A 153 32.69 18.46 -13.20
N ALA A 154 33.67 18.67 -14.08
CA ALA A 154 33.75 19.85 -14.94
C ALA A 154 32.96 19.70 -16.26
N THR A 155 32.76 18.48 -16.75
CA THR A 155 32.04 18.19 -18.01
C THR A 155 30.58 17.76 -17.83
N SER A 156 30.13 17.51 -16.60
CA SER A 156 28.73 17.17 -16.31
C SER A 156 27.78 18.37 -16.50
N PRO A 157 26.67 18.25 -17.23
CA PRO A 157 25.66 19.31 -17.29
C PRO A 157 25.00 19.46 -15.90
N ALA A 158 24.92 20.69 -15.41
CA ALA A 158 24.28 20.98 -14.12
C ALA A 158 22.77 20.68 -14.23
N GLY A 159 22.35 19.61 -13.56
CA GLY A 159 21.02 19.01 -13.65
C GLY A 159 20.98 17.49 -13.44
N ALA A 160 22.13 16.80 -13.38
CA ALA A 160 22.23 15.43 -12.90
C ALA A 160 22.36 15.39 -11.36
N SER A 161 21.60 14.52 -10.72
CA SER A 161 21.31 14.46 -9.27
C SER A 161 22.55 14.31 -8.34
N PRO A 162 22.42 14.64 -7.03
CA PRO A 162 23.48 14.49 -6.01
C PRO A 162 24.15 13.12 -5.77
N PRO A 163 23.56 11.94 -6.08
CA PRO A 163 24.18 10.66 -5.76
C PRO A 163 25.52 10.43 -6.48
N GLN A 164 25.64 10.93 -7.71
CA GLN A 164 26.77 10.59 -8.59
C GLN A 164 28.08 11.21 -8.11
N LEU A 165 28.04 12.40 -7.50
CA LEU A 165 29.26 13.06 -6.99
C LEU A 165 29.79 12.36 -5.73
N VAL A 166 28.88 11.86 -4.89
CA VAL A 166 29.20 11.09 -3.68
C VAL A 166 29.71 9.70 -4.02
N GLU A 167 29.10 9.03 -5.00
CA GLU A 167 29.54 7.73 -5.52
C GLU A 167 30.90 7.84 -6.23
N SER A 168 31.14 8.93 -6.96
CA SER A 168 32.44 9.18 -7.59
C SER A 168 33.55 9.36 -6.55
N ILE A 169 33.27 10.07 -5.45
CA ILE A 169 34.22 10.30 -4.36
C ILE A 169 34.51 8.99 -3.61
N LEU A 170 33.51 8.13 -3.42
CA LEU A 170 33.68 6.81 -2.80
C LEU A 170 34.44 5.82 -3.70
N ALA A 171 34.24 5.88 -5.02
CA ALA A 171 34.94 5.03 -5.99
C ALA A 171 36.43 5.34 -6.14
N ALA A 172 36.88 6.53 -5.72
CA ALA A 172 38.28 6.95 -5.78
C ALA A 172 39.10 6.60 -4.53
N VAL A 173 38.44 6.20 -3.44
CA VAL A 173 39.09 5.85 -2.17
C VAL A 173 39.40 4.36 -2.07
N GLY A 174 38.76 3.50 -2.88
CA GLY A 174 39.11 2.09 -2.99
C GLY A 174 39.78 1.81 -4.33
N GLY A 175 41.07 1.47 -4.34
CA GLY A 175 41.81 1.14 -5.56
C GLY A 175 41.10 0.12 -6.46
N LYS A 176 41.02 0.47 -7.76
CA LYS A 176 40.37 -0.18 -8.91
C LYS A 176 38.83 -0.13 -8.94
N PRO A 177 38.23 0.43 -10.01
CA PRO A 177 36.78 0.49 -10.16
C PRO A 177 36.22 -0.92 -10.43
N SER A 178 35.15 -1.28 -9.74
CA SER A 178 34.38 -2.49 -10.08
C SER A 178 33.57 -2.26 -11.36
N ALA A 179 33.32 -3.32 -12.12
CA ALA A 179 32.68 -3.31 -13.44
C ALA A 179 31.29 -2.61 -13.50
N SER A 180 30.66 -2.34 -12.35
CA SER A 180 29.41 -1.58 -12.24
C SER A 180 29.55 -0.09 -12.58
N VAL A 181 30.76 0.50 -12.47
CA VAL A 181 31.00 1.91 -12.81
C VAL A 181 31.21 2.12 -14.33
N ALA A 182 31.69 1.10 -15.04
CA ALA A 182 31.80 1.15 -16.50
C ALA A 182 30.43 1.08 -17.20
N ALA A 183 29.44 0.44 -16.57
CA ALA A 183 28.10 0.27 -17.13
C ALA A 183 27.21 1.54 -17.08
N LEU A 184 27.52 2.50 -16.20
CA LEU A 184 26.76 3.75 -16.06
C LEU A 184 27.17 4.85 -17.05
N ALA A 185 28.26 4.66 -17.80
CA ALA A 185 28.73 5.64 -18.79
C ALA A 185 28.06 5.54 -20.18
N GLN A 186 27.14 4.60 -20.40
CA GLN A 186 26.55 4.35 -21.74
C GLN A 186 25.03 4.59 -21.90
N GLY A 187 24.29 5.08 -20.90
CA GLY A 187 22.83 5.24 -21.02
C GLY A 187 22.32 6.67 -20.77
N GLY A 188 22.36 7.53 -21.79
CA GLY A 188 21.82 8.89 -21.73
C GLY A 188 20.50 9.11 -22.51
N VAL A 189 19.72 10.05 -21.98
CA VAL A 189 18.80 11.03 -22.65
C VAL A 189 17.33 10.67 -22.91
N MET A 190 16.43 11.45 -22.27
CA MET A 190 15.31 12.30 -22.80
C MET A 190 14.27 12.45 -21.65
N ASN A 191 13.61 13.58 -21.30
CA ASN A 191 13.39 14.86 -21.94
C ASN A 191 12.98 15.90 -20.86
N ARG A 192 13.50 17.14 -20.95
CA ARG A 192 12.98 18.35 -20.26
C ARG A 192 11.91 19.01 -21.13
N LEU A 193 11.06 19.87 -20.54
CA LEU A 193 10.52 21.17 -21.05
C LEU A 193 9.17 21.47 -20.32
N HIS A 194 8.73 22.66 -19.90
CA HIS A 194 9.25 24.03 -19.65
C HIS A 194 8.14 24.78 -18.86
N THR A 195 8.47 25.66 -17.91
CA THR A 195 7.66 26.87 -17.62
C THR A 195 8.50 27.93 -16.90
N THR A 196 8.49 29.15 -17.43
CA THR A 196 8.98 30.43 -16.85
C THR A 196 7.86 31.45 -17.15
N VAL A 197 7.39 32.33 -16.24
CA VAL A 197 7.93 33.65 -15.83
C VAL A 197 6.93 34.26 -14.79
N LYS A 198 7.33 34.61 -13.55
CA LYS A 198 7.51 35.96 -12.88
C LYS A 198 6.27 36.91 -12.86
N LEU A 199 5.98 37.82 -11.90
CA LEU A 199 6.51 38.33 -10.60
C LEU A 199 5.47 39.34 -10.01
N ALA A 200 5.45 39.52 -8.67
CA ALA A 200 5.38 40.81 -7.88
C ALA A 200 4.16 41.78 -8.00
N ALA A 201 3.75 42.62 -7.02
CA ALA A 201 4.04 42.84 -5.59
C ALA A 201 3.15 43.99 -4.99
N VAL A 202 3.26 44.17 -3.65
CA VAL A 202 3.12 45.39 -2.79
C VAL A 202 1.73 45.60 -2.12
N VAL A 203 1.49 45.51 -0.78
CA VAL A 203 2.09 46.04 0.49
C VAL A 203 1.44 47.35 0.99
N LEU A 204 1.11 47.36 2.30
CA LEU A 204 0.77 48.49 3.22
C LEU A 204 -0.66 49.08 3.09
N ALA A 205 -1.37 49.51 4.14
CA ALA A 205 -1.04 49.78 5.54
C ALA A 205 -2.33 50.09 6.32
N LEU A 206 -2.29 49.90 7.66
CA LEU A 206 -2.91 50.73 8.72
C LEU A 206 -4.45 50.86 8.68
N ALA A 207 -5.19 51.12 9.75
CA ALA A 207 -5.07 51.16 11.20
C ALA A 207 -6.51 51.44 11.67
N GLY A 208 -6.78 51.22 12.95
CA GLY A 208 -7.82 51.99 13.62
C GLY A 208 -8.84 51.17 14.39
N LEU A 209 -8.74 51.31 15.72
CA LEU A 209 -9.83 51.66 16.65
C LEU A 209 -11.05 50.71 16.68
N GLY A 210 -11.51 50.17 17.81
CA GLY A 210 -11.32 50.54 19.20
C GLY A 210 -12.46 49.89 20.01
N PHE A 211 -12.21 49.75 21.31
CA PHE A 211 -13.13 49.79 22.46
C PHE A 211 -14.62 49.39 22.30
N GLY A 212 -15.08 48.53 23.22
CA GLY A 212 -16.51 48.49 23.57
C GLY A 212 -16.97 47.23 24.30
N VAL A 213 -16.59 47.08 25.57
CA VAL A 213 -17.29 46.21 26.52
C VAL A 213 -18.60 46.90 26.89
N LEU A 214 -19.75 46.22 26.76
CA LEU A 214 -20.89 46.49 27.64
C LEU A 214 -21.67 45.23 27.95
N THR A 215 -21.74 44.98 29.25
CA THR A 215 -22.46 43.99 30.01
C THR A 215 -23.97 44.25 30.01
N GLY A 216 -24.78 43.19 29.99
CA GLY A 216 -26.21 43.28 30.25
C GLY A 216 -26.87 41.91 30.37
N PRO A 217 -27.39 41.51 31.55
CA PRO A 217 -27.81 40.15 31.85
C PRO A 217 -29.26 39.90 31.43
N LEU A 218 -29.56 38.70 30.91
CA LEU A 218 -30.94 38.26 30.76
C LEU A 218 -31.12 36.84 31.28
N THR A 219 -31.48 36.81 32.56
CA THR A 219 -32.59 36.03 33.12
C THR A 219 -32.72 34.56 32.70
N ALA A 220 -32.29 33.69 33.61
CA ALA A 220 -32.81 32.34 33.72
C ALA A 220 -34.34 32.38 33.86
N ARG A 221 -35.04 31.71 32.94
CA ARG A 221 -36.44 31.32 33.13
C ARG A 221 -36.53 29.84 33.54
N PRO A 222 -37.44 29.51 34.46
CA PRO A 222 -37.42 28.27 35.20
C PRO A 222 -37.88 27.06 34.38
N ARG A 223 -37.24 25.95 34.67
CA ARG A 223 -37.53 24.59 34.21
C ARG A 223 -38.90 24.16 34.75
N LYS A 224 -39.88 23.94 33.87
CA LYS A 224 -41.10 23.20 34.23
C LYS A 224 -40.81 21.69 34.26
N PRO A 225 -41.47 20.94 35.16
CA PRO A 225 -41.08 19.57 35.52
C PRO A 225 -41.38 18.56 34.42
N ALA A 226 -40.59 17.50 34.39
CA ALA A 226 -40.72 16.36 33.50
C ALA A 226 -42.10 15.71 33.63
N GLU A 227 -42.86 15.71 32.55
CA GLU A 227 -44.04 14.87 32.40
C GLU A 227 -43.57 13.51 31.88
N LYS A 228 -43.76 12.48 32.72
CA LYS A 228 -43.59 11.08 32.33
C LYS A 228 -44.64 10.74 31.27
N VAL A 229 -44.26 10.81 30.00
CA VAL A 229 -45.05 10.17 28.94
C VAL A 229 -44.61 8.72 28.83
N THR A 230 -45.41 7.86 29.46
CA THR A 230 -45.48 6.43 29.23
C THR A 230 -45.50 6.17 27.72
N GLN A 231 -44.51 5.45 27.20
CA GLN A 231 -44.51 4.97 25.81
C GLN A 231 -45.76 4.08 25.63
N PRO A 232 -46.70 4.44 24.73
CA PRO A 232 -47.64 3.46 24.22
C PRO A 232 -46.83 2.44 23.42
N GLN A 233 -46.98 1.15 23.76
CA GLN A 233 -46.58 0.06 22.89
C GLN A 233 -47.29 0.24 21.54
N ALA A 234 -46.58 0.83 20.59
CA ALA A 234 -47.00 0.88 19.21
C ALA A 234 -46.70 -0.48 18.58
N GLU A 235 -47.77 -1.12 18.12
CA GLU A 235 -47.80 -2.27 17.24
C GLU A 235 -46.62 -2.29 16.25
N VAL A 236 -46.02 -3.47 16.13
CA VAL A 236 -45.03 -3.82 15.12
C VAL A 236 -45.66 -3.62 13.75
N LYS A 237 -45.51 -2.42 13.20
CA LYS A 237 -45.76 -2.14 11.79
C LYS A 237 -44.64 -2.80 11.00
N ALA A 238 -45.03 -3.77 10.18
CA ALA A 238 -44.14 -4.58 9.35
C ALA A 238 -43.01 -3.77 8.72
N GLU A 239 -41.80 -4.27 8.91
CA GLU A 239 -40.57 -3.87 8.23
C GLU A 239 -40.84 -3.79 6.71
N PRO A 240 -40.45 -2.72 6.00
CA PRO A 240 -40.57 -2.67 4.55
C PRO A 240 -39.81 -3.87 3.95
N PRO A 241 -40.32 -4.47 2.85
CA PRO A 241 -39.74 -5.70 2.32
C PRO A 241 -38.25 -5.48 2.04
N LYS A 242 -37.43 -6.34 2.64
CA LYS A 242 -35.99 -6.43 2.34
C LYS A 242 -35.84 -6.56 0.82
N PRO A 243 -34.94 -5.80 0.17
CA PRO A 243 -34.72 -5.93 -1.26
C PRO A 243 -34.31 -7.38 -1.55
N ASP A 244 -35.06 -8.05 -2.43
CA ASP A 244 -35.00 -9.49 -2.76
C ASP A 244 -33.64 -10.15 -2.46
N ALA A 245 -33.52 -10.74 -1.28
CA ALA A 245 -32.53 -11.77 -1.04
C ALA A 245 -33.11 -13.05 -1.67
N GLN A 246 -32.79 -13.30 -2.95
CA GLN A 246 -33.11 -14.59 -3.56
C GLN A 246 -32.44 -15.69 -2.75
N GLU A 247 -33.20 -16.40 -1.93
CA GLU A 247 -32.74 -17.62 -1.28
C GLU A 247 -32.35 -18.62 -2.37
N ARG A 248 -31.13 -19.14 -2.29
CA ARG A 248 -30.62 -20.13 -3.24
C ARG A 248 -30.29 -21.43 -2.51
N THR A 249 -30.33 -22.53 -3.26
CA THR A 249 -29.83 -23.82 -2.77
C THR A 249 -28.44 -24.03 -3.34
N ILE A 250 -27.43 -24.10 -2.48
CA ILE A 250 -26.08 -24.50 -2.88
C ILE A 250 -26.07 -26.02 -2.95
N ARG A 251 -25.71 -26.57 -4.11
CA ARG A 251 -25.65 -28.02 -4.36
C ARG A 251 -24.24 -28.40 -4.75
N GLY A 252 -23.80 -29.58 -4.31
CA GLY A 252 -22.45 -30.01 -4.61
C GLY A 252 -22.11 -31.40 -4.11
N LYS A 253 -20.84 -31.75 -4.28
CA LYS A 253 -20.23 -32.99 -3.83
C LYS A 253 -18.90 -32.70 -3.15
N VAL A 254 -18.64 -33.40 -2.05
CA VAL A 254 -17.34 -33.42 -1.38
C VAL A 254 -16.67 -34.74 -1.70
N VAL A 255 -15.41 -34.68 -2.11
CA VAL A 255 -14.56 -35.83 -2.33
C VAL A 255 -13.32 -35.78 -1.44
N ASP A 256 -12.86 -36.95 -1.00
CA ASP A 256 -11.66 -37.14 -0.22
C ASP A 256 -10.40 -36.86 -1.08
N PRO A 257 -9.18 -36.88 -0.49
CA PRO A 257 -7.95 -36.64 -1.23
C PRO A 257 -7.72 -37.62 -2.40
N ASN A 258 -8.25 -38.84 -2.29
CA ASN A 258 -8.17 -39.91 -3.29
C ASN A 258 -9.30 -39.83 -4.34
N GLY A 259 -10.18 -38.83 -4.27
CA GLY A 259 -11.31 -38.63 -5.18
C GLY A 259 -12.55 -39.48 -4.86
N LYS A 260 -12.58 -40.19 -3.73
CA LYS A 260 -13.76 -40.94 -3.29
C LYS A 260 -14.77 -40.00 -2.63
N PRO A 261 -16.08 -40.28 -2.66
CA PRO A 261 -17.05 -39.50 -1.92
C PRO A 261 -16.72 -39.38 -0.42
N ALA A 262 -16.70 -38.16 0.10
CA ALA A 262 -16.48 -37.92 1.52
C ALA A 262 -17.83 -37.85 2.25
N ALA A 263 -18.29 -38.99 2.76
CA ALA A 263 -19.52 -39.08 3.53
C ALA A 263 -19.37 -38.45 4.92
N GLY A 264 -20.41 -37.74 5.40
CA GLY A 264 -20.41 -37.11 6.71
C GLY A 264 -19.47 -35.89 6.86
N ALA A 265 -18.89 -35.40 5.76
CA ALA A 265 -18.07 -34.20 5.77
C ALA A 265 -18.92 -32.97 6.12
N GLU A 266 -18.45 -32.14 7.05
CA GLU A 266 -19.16 -30.93 7.44
C GLU A 266 -18.92 -29.81 6.43
N VAL A 267 -20.00 -29.14 6.01
CA VAL A 267 -19.97 -28.07 5.02
C VAL A 267 -20.28 -26.72 5.66
N PHE A 268 -19.51 -25.71 5.29
CA PHE A 268 -19.55 -24.36 5.84
C PHE A 268 -19.62 -23.30 4.73
N LEU A 269 -20.26 -22.18 5.03
CA LEU A 269 -20.32 -21.00 4.17
C LEU A 269 -19.64 -19.80 4.85
N PHE A 270 -18.70 -19.17 4.13
CA PHE A 270 -17.87 -18.06 4.57
C PHE A 270 -18.23 -16.81 3.78
N ARG A 271 -18.96 -15.86 4.37
CA ARG A 271 -19.47 -14.67 3.65
C ARG A 271 -18.58 -13.44 3.79
N ASP A 272 -18.12 -13.18 5.00
CA ASP A 272 -17.26 -12.06 5.36
C ASP A 272 -16.13 -12.59 6.25
N GLU A 273 -15.00 -11.92 6.21
CA GLU A 273 -13.82 -12.23 7.00
C GLU A 273 -13.99 -12.02 8.50
N HIS A 274 -15.01 -11.26 8.90
CA HIS A 274 -15.32 -10.97 10.30
C HIS A 274 -16.45 -11.84 10.88
N ASP A 275 -17.22 -12.51 10.01
CA ASP A 275 -18.37 -13.29 10.43
C ASP A 275 -17.98 -14.73 10.78
N ARG A 276 -18.72 -15.33 11.73
CA ARG A 276 -18.59 -16.77 11.99
C ARG A 276 -19.11 -17.53 10.77
N PRO A 277 -18.40 -18.58 10.30
CA PRO A 277 -18.88 -19.38 9.20
C PRO A 277 -20.22 -20.03 9.56
N GLU A 278 -21.15 -19.99 8.62
CA GLU A 278 -22.46 -20.63 8.72
C GLU A 278 -22.26 -22.13 8.45
N ARG A 279 -22.54 -22.99 9.45
CA ARG A 279 -22.52 -24.45 9.27
C ARG A 279 -23.78 -24.86 8.51
N LEU A 280 -23.61 -25.30 7.27
CA LEU A 280 -24.72 -25.66 6.39
C LEU A 280 -25.25 -27.07 6.69
N GLY A 281 -24.38 -28.00 7.09
CA GLY A 281 -24.75 -29.37 7.44
C GLY A 281 -23.62 -30.36 7.17
N VAL A 282 -23.98 -31.62 6.90
CA VAL A 282 -23.05 -32.71 6.54
C VAL A 282 -23.44 -33.34 5.20
N THR A 283 -22.47 -33.92 4.50
CA THR A 283 -22.72 -34.65 3.24
C THR A 283 -23.40 -35.99 3.45
N GLY A 284 -24.15 -36.43 2.44
CA GLY A 284 -24.71 -37.78 2.34
C GLY A 284 -23.66 -38.86 2.09
N ALA A 285 -24.10 -40.13 2.05
CA ALA A 285 -23.23 -41.28 1.84
C ALA A 285 -22.47 -41.26 0.50
N ASP A 286 -23.04 -40.61 -0.51
CA ASP A 286 -22.45 -40.39 -1.84
C ASP A 286 -21.62 -39.09 -1.91
N GLY A 287 -21.35 -38.47 -0.76
CA GLY A 287 -20.59 -37.22 -0.62
C GLY A 287 -21.36 -35.98 -1.07
N THR A 288 -22.63 -36.09 -1.46
CA THR A 288 -23.40 -34.96 -1.97
C THR A 288 -23.99 -34.10 -0.86
N PHE A 289 -24.28 -32.84 -1.17
CA PHE A 289 -24.98 -31.92 -0.29
C PHE A 289 -25.90 -30.97 -1.07
N ALA A 290 -26.96 -30.51 -0.41
CA ALA A 290 -27.85 -29.48 -0.91
C ALA A 290 -28.39 -28.66 0.27
N PHE A 291 -27.96 -27.40 0.39
CA PHE A 291 -28.32 -26.55 1.51
C PHE A 291 -28.91 -25.22 1.05
N ARG A 292 -30.00 -24.81 1.69
CA ARG A 292 -30.64 -23.52 1.44
C ARG A 292 -29.92 -22.43 2.23
N THR A 293 -29.57 -21.34 1.56
CA THR A 293 -28.93 -20.17 2.18
C THR A 293 -29.95 -19.04 2.31
N SER A 294 -29.88 -18.30 3.43
CA SER A 294 -30.72 -17.13 3.71
C SER A 294 -30.49 -15.92 2.79
N ARG A 295 -29.49 -16.01 1.89
CA ARG A 295 -29.16 -15.03 0.84
C ARG A 295 -28.69 -15.76 -0.43
N ASP A 296 -28.39 -15.02 -1.50
CA ASP A 296 -27.96 -15.60 -2.79
C ASP A 296 -26.65 -16.40 -2.73
N GLY A 297 -25.78 -16.14 -1.74
CA GLY A 297 -24.56 -16.92 -1.49
C GLY A 297 -23.37 -16.57 -2.40
N LEU A 298 -23.53 -15.61 -3.31
CA LEU A 298 -22.47 -15.16 -4.22
C LEU A 298 -21.42 -14.30 -3.51
N GLY A 299 -20.16 -14.45 -3.91
CA GLY A 299 -18.98 -13.81 -3.30
C GLY A 299 -18.50 -14.44 -1.99
N ALA A 300 -19.23 -15.44 -1.48
CA ALA A 300 -18.85 -16.25 -0.34
C ALA A 300 -17.92 -17.41 -0.75
N SER A 301 -17.23 -18.04 0.19
CA SER A 301 -16.57 -19.33 -0.04
C SER A 301 -17.37 -20.45 0.61
N VAL A 302 -17.43 -21.63 -0.03
CA VAL A 302 -17.91 -22.86 0.59
C VAL A 302 -16.71 -23.70 0.96
N GLY A 303 -16.72 -24.27 2.16
CA GLY A 303 -15.69 -25.17 2.64
C GLY A 303 -16.25 -26.47 3.15
N ALA A 304 -15.47 -27.55 3.05
CA ALA A 304 -15.80 -28.82 3.65
C ALA A 304 -14.63 -29.35 4.48
N ARG A 305 -14.92 -29.94 5.64
CA ARG A 305 -13.94 -30.65 6.47
C ARG A 305 -14.40 -32.07 6.78
N ALA A 306 -13.45 -32.99 6.84
CA ALA A 306 -13.65 -34.34 7.36
C ALA A 306 -12.48 -34.70 8.28
N GLU A 307 -12.69 -35.66 9.17
CA GLU A 307 -11.64 -36.15 10.07
C GLU A 307 -10.46 -36.70 9.27
N GLY A 308 -9.23 -36.39 9.70
CA GLY A 308 -8.00 -36.83 9.05
C GLY A 308 -7.70 -36.18 7.69
N ALA A 309 -8.52 -35.24 7.23
CA ALA A 309 -8.35 -34.55 5.96
C ALA A 309 -8.20 -33.04 6.14
N GLY A 310 -7.34 -32.46 5.31
CA GLY A 310 -7.23 -31.02 5.15
C GLY A 310 -8.47 -30.45 4.48
N VAL A 311 -8.92 -29.32 4.96
CA VAL A 311 -10.13 -28.65 4.51
C VAL A 311 -10.06 -28.29 3.01
N GLY A 312 -11.14 -28.55 2.28
CA GLY A 312 -11.31 -28.15 0.87
C GLY A 312 -12.20 -26.93 0.76
N PHE A 313 -11.96 -26.05 -0.23
CA PHE A 313 -12.79 -24.86 -0.46
C PHE A 313 -12.97 -24.54 -1.93
N VAL A 314 -14.08 -23.85 -2.21
CA VAL A 314 -14.38 -23.23 -3.49
C VAL A 314 -14.98 -21.85 -3.22
N ARG A 315 -14.50 -20.85 -3.95
CA ARG A 315 -15.09 -19.51 -3.93
C ARG A 315 -16.32 -19.45 -4.87
N LEU A 316 -17.44 -18.96 -4.36
CA LEU A 316 -18.70 -18.84 -5.10
C LEU A 316 -18.79 -17.49 -5.84
N ASP A 317 -17.89 -17.26 -6.78
CA ASP A 317 -17.87 -15.99 -7.52
C ASP A 317 -18.94 -15.92 -8.62
N ARG A 318 -19.63 -17.03 -8.94
CA ARG A 318 -20.51 -17.14 -10.12
C ARG A 318 -21.84 -17.83 -9.78
N PRO A 319 -22.99 -17.35 -10.27
CA PRO A 319 -24.27 -18.07 -10.20
C PRO A 319 -24.18 -19.56 -10.55
N SER A 320 -23.46 -19.91 -11.62
CA SER A 320 -23.27 -21.30 -12.03
C SER A 320 -22.45 -22.14 -11.03
N SER A 321 -21.59 -21.52 -10.22
CA SER A 321 -20.83 -22.25 -9.20
C SER A 321 -21.66 -22.62 -7.98
N ILE A 322 -22.92 -22.21 -7.88
CA ILE A 322 -23.83 -22.56 -6.78
C ILE A 322 -24.53 -23.91 -7.03
N GLU A 323 -24.77 -24.28 -8.29
CA GLU A 323 -25.60 -25.45 -8.64
C GLU A 323 -24.80 -26.76 -8.73
N ALA A 324 -23.48 -26.68 -8.86
CA ALA A 324 -22.59 -27.84 -8.99
C ALA A 324 -21.22 -27.57 -8.35
N VAL A 325 -21.19 -27.38 -7.02
CA VAL A 325 -19.95 -27.21 -6.27
C VAL A 325 -19.23 -28.56 -6.13
N GLU A 326 -17.99 -28.67 -6.61
CA GLU A 326 -17.12 -29.80 -6.28
C GLU A 326 -16.06 -29.37 -5.26
N LEU A 327 -16.13 -29.90 -4.04
CA LEU A 327 -15.16 -29.66 -2.97
C LEU A 327 -14.22 -30.85 -2.84
N ARG A 328 -12.93 -30.62 -3.11
CA ARG A 328 -11.91 -31.63 -2.91
C ARG A 328 -11.15 -31.39 -1.61
N LEU A 329 -11.25 -32.33 -0.68
CA LEU A 329 -10.40 -32.38 0.50
C LEU A 329 -8.97 -32.75 0.10
N VAL A 330 -8.01 -32.37 0.94
CA VAL A 330 -6.58 -32.67 0.69
C VAL A 330 -6.02 -33.53 1.81
N ALA A 331 -4.89 -34.18 1.58
CA ALA A 331 -4.15 -34.83 2.65
C ALA A 331 -3.82 -33.79 3.73
N ASP A 332 -3.96 -34.16 5.01
CA ASP A 332 -3.64 -33.27 6.10
C ASP A 332 -2.18 -33.40 6.51
N GLU A 333 -1.57 -32.29 6.89
CA GLU A 333 -0.27 -32.25 7.57
C GLU A 333 -0.45 -31.40 8.82
N ALA A 334 -0.57 -32.09 9.96
CA ALA A 334 -0.90 -31.45 11.22
C ALA A 334 0.29 -30.63 11.75
N ILE A 335 0.01 -29.40 12.15
CA ILE A 335 0.99 -28.49 12.73
C ILE A 335 1.07 -28.80 14.22
N ARG A 336 2.25 -29.22 14.67
CA ARG A 336 2.54 -29.55 16.06
C ARG A 336 3.52 -28.56 16.60
N GLY A 337 3.28 -28.05 17.80
CA GLY A 337 4.24 -27.14 18.37
C GLY A 337 4.18 -26.99 19.86
N ARG A 338 5.08 -26.16 20.36
CA ARG A 338 5.19 -25.79 21.77
C ARG A 338 5.41 -24.29 21.89
N VAL A 339 4.67 -23.69 22.81
CA VAL A 339 4.76 -22.27 23.16
C VAL A 339 5.41 -22.14 24.53
N ILE A 340 6.48 -21.36 24.60
CA ILE A 340 7.19 -21.04 25.82
C ILE A 340 7.34 -19.52 25.95
N ASP A 341 7.47 -19.01 27.18
CA ASP A 341 7.78 -17.61 27.42
C ASP A 341 9.29 -17.32 27.25
N THR A 342 9.68 -16.06 27.47
CA THR A 342 11.09 -15.63 27.39
C THR A 342 11.99 -16.23 28.48
N GLU A 343 11.42 -16.84 29.52
CA GLU A 343 12.15 -17.59 30.55
C GLU A 343 12.22 -19.10 30.24
N GLY A 344 11.64 -19.53 29.12
CA GLY A 344 11.57 -20.93 28.69
C GLY A 344 10.47 -21.73 29.38
N LYS A 345 9.58 -21.10 30.15
CA LYS A 345 8.47 -21.79 30.82
C LYS A 345 7.34 -22.05 29.83
N PRO A 346 6.67 -23.21 29.92
CA PRO A 346 5.48 -23.51 29.12
C PRO A 346 4.37 -22.47 29.29
N VAL A 347 3.75 -22.06 28.19
CA VAL A 347 2.57 -21.20 28.21
C VAL A 347 1.32 -22.04 28.01
N ALA A 348 0.61 -22.33 29.09
CA ALA A 348 -0.64 -23.07 29.05
C ALA A 348 -1.85 -22.18 28.71
N GLY A 349 -2.84 -22.73 27.98
CA GLY A 349 -4.08 -22.04 27.65
C GLY A 349 -3.94 -20.91 26.62
N ALA A 350 -2.78 -20.75 25.97
CA ALA A 350 -2.63 -19.85 24.84
C ALA A 350 -3.45 -20.38 23.66
N ARG A 351 -4.24 -19.50 23.04
CA ARG A 351 -5.03 -19.81 21.86
C ARG A 351 -4.15 -19.78 20.62
N VAL A 352 -4.18 -20.87 19.84
CA VAL A 352 -3.50 -21.00 18.55
C VAL A 352 -4.57 -21.01 17.46
N THR A 353 -4.56 -20.00 16.59
CA THR A 353 -5.64 -19.75 15.62
C THR A 353 -5.08 -19.60 14.22
N PRO A 354 -5.44 -20.48 13.27
CA PRO A 354 -5.24 -20.22 11.85
C PRO A 354 -6.07 -19.02 11.42
N LEU A 355 -5.41 -18.01 10.85
CA LEU A 355 -6.01 -16.78 10.33
C LEU A 355 -6.27 -16.86 8.83
N PHE A 356 -5.32 -17.44 8.10
CA PHE A 356 -5.43 -17.63 6.66
C PHE A 356 -4.75 -18.92 6.23
N ILE A 357 -5.30 -19.54 5.21
CA ILE A 357 -4.71 -20.67 4.50
C ILE A 357 -4.56 -20.25 3.04
N LEU A 358 -3.33 -20.22 2.55
CA LEU A 358 -3.00 -19.84 1.17
C LEU A 358 -2.55 -21.08 0.39
N TRP A 359 -3.04 -21.21 -0.84
CA TRP A 359 -2.63 -22.29 -1.74
C TRP A 359 -2.82 -21.93 -3.22
N SER A 360 -2.31 -22.80 -4.08
CA SER A 360 -2.60 -22.79 -5.52
C SER A 360 -3.08 -24.18 -5.93
N PRO A 361 -4.30 -24.33 -6.49
CA PRO A 361 -4.82 -25.64 -6.89
C PRO A 361 -3.85 -26.39 -7.83
N GLY A 362 -3.57 -27.65 -7.52
CA GLY A 362 -2.67 -28.50 -8.31
C GLY A 362 -1.17 -28.15 -8.21
N GLN A 363 -0.77 -27.26 -7.31
CA GLN A 363 0.62 -26.86 -7.11
C GLN A 363 1.08 -27.09 -5.66
N SER A 364 2.37 -27.38 -5.48
CA SER A 364 3.06 -27.39 -4.18
C SER A 364 3.14 -25.96 -3.60
N ALA A 365 3.58 -25.80 -2.35
CA ALA A 365 3.84 -24.47 -1.77
C ALA A 365 4.99 -23.69 -2.46
N ASP A 366 5.60 -24.22 -3.52
CA ASP A 366 6.77 -23.63 -4.18
C ASP A 366 6.46 -22.32 -4.90
N TRP A 367 5.19 -22.07 -5.29
CA TRP A 367 4.76 -20.77 -5.81
C TRP A 367 5.05 -19.62 -4.83
N PHE A 368 4.99 -19.91 -3.52
CA PHE A 368 5.29 -18.97 -2.45
C PHE A 368 6.77 -18.99 -2.06
N LEU A 369 7.34 -20.20 -1.94
CA LEU A 369 8.70 -20.41 -1.45
C LEU A 369 9.79 -19.97 -2.43
N ASN A 370 9.59 -20.14 -3.74
CA ASN A 370 10.59 -19.78 -4.74
C ASN A 370 10.83 -18.26 -4.83
N PRO A 371 9.78 -17.41 -4.89
CA PRO A 371 9.95 -15.96 -4.76
C PRO A 371 10.58 -15.53 -3.44
N TRP A 372 10.25 -16.22 -2.33
CA TRP A 372 10.75 -15.89 -0.98
C TRP A 372 12.28 -15.87 -0.87
N LYS A 373 12.97 -16.75 -1.60
CA LYS A 373 14.44 -16.80 -1.63
C LYS A 373 15.08 -15.60 -2.35
N THR A 374 14.38 -15.00 -3.30
CA THR A 374 14.99 -14.05 -4.26
C THR A 374 14.48 -12.63 -4.12
N ARG A 375 13.30 -12.43 -3.52
CA ARG A 375 12.65 -11.13 -3.39
C ARG A 375 12.88 -10.53 -2.01
N ASP A 376 12.79 -9.21 -1.97
CA ASP A 376 12.51 -8.52 -0.72
C ASP A 376 11.08 -8.89 -0.27
N PRO A 377 10.92 -9.51 0.92
CA PRO A 377 9.62 -9.99 1.41
C PRO A 377 8.63 -8.85 1.73
N ARG A 378 9.03 -7.58 1.60
CA ARG A 378 8.15 -6.40 1.72
C ARG A 378 7.36 -6.11 0.46
N HIS A 379 7.83 -6.58 -0.68
CA HIS A 379 7.09 -6.43 -1.92
C HIS A 379 5.99 -7.49 -2.02
N PRO A 380 4.88 -7.19 -2.73
CA PRO A 380 3.85 -8.18 -2.98
C PRO A 380 4.47 -9.47 -3.50
N PHE A 381 4.21 -10.56 -2.77
CA PHE A 381 4.40 -11.91 -3.27
C PHE A 381 3.41 -12.15 -4.41
N PRO A 382 3.70 -13.10 -5.33
CA PRO A 382 2.68 -13.60 -6.24
C PRO A 382 1.39 -13.85 -5.47
N ALA A 383 0.27 -13.31 -5.96
CA ALA A 383 -0.99 -13.50 -5.28
C ALA A 383 -1.27 -15.02 -5.24
N PRO A 384 -1.67 -15.58 -4.09
CA PRO A 384 -2.12 -16.95 -4.08
C PRO A 384 -3.28 -17.09 -5.06
N ARG A 385 -3.35 -18.19 -5.80
CA ARG A 385 -4.52 -18.43 -6.66
C ARG A 385 -5.79 -18.55 -5.85
N GLU A 386 -5.67 -19.08 -4.62
CA GLU A 386 -6.77 -19.24 -3.70
C GLU A 386 -6.35 -18.92 -2.27
N GLN A 387 -7.25 -18.28 -1.53
CA GLN A 387 -7.05 -17.94 -0.13
C GLN A 387 -8.34 -18.18 0.65
N LEU A 388 -8.19 -18.82 1.80
CA LEU A 388 -9.21 -18.87 2.82
C LEU A 388 -8.80 -17.94 3.95
N ARG A 389 -9.71 -17.04 4.31
CA ARG A 389 -9.62 -16.25 5.54
C ARG A 389 -10.52 -16.86 6.60
N LEU A 390 -9.97 -17.09 7.78
CA LEU A 390 -10.66 -17.62 8.94
C LEU A 390 -10.87 -16.52 9.98
N PRO A 391 -12.06 -16.40 10.58
CA PRO A 391 -12.30 -15.36 11.56
C PRO A 391 -11.47 -15.63 12.82
N PRO A 392 -10.75 -14.62 13.36
CA PRO A 392 -9.94 -14.81 14.57
C PRO A 392 -10.74 -15.31 15.77
N ARG A 393 -12.03 -14.95 15.83
CA ARG A 393 -12.99 -15.44 16.84
C ARG A 393 -13.94 -16.44 16.20
N GLY A 394 -13.98 -17.66 16.74
CA GLY A 394 -14.87 -18.71 16.22
C GLY A 394 -14.31 -19.47 15.02
N SER A 395 -13.02 -19.32 14.69
CA SER A 395 -12.33 -20.27 13.80
C SER A 395 -12.48 -21.69 14.36
N PHE A 396 -12.96 -22.60 13.51
CA PHE A 396 -13.20 -24.01 13.83
C PHE A 396 -11.93 -24.87 13.78
N LEU A 397 -10.79 -24.29 13.37
CA LEU A 397 -9.46 -24.90 13.38
C LEU A 397 -8.58 -24.38 14.53
N ALA A 398 -9.11 -23.50 15.38
CA ALA A 398 -8.38 -22.99 16.53
C ALA A 398 -8.26 -24.06 17.62
N THR A 399 -7.12 -24.06 18.31
CA THR A 399 -6.84 -24.93 19.47
C THR A 399 -6.26 -24.10 20.62
N THR A 400 -6.01 -24.74 21.76
CA THR A 400 -5.34 -24.14 22.91
C THR A 400 -4.15 -24.98 23.32
N THR A 401 -3.11 -24.34 23.83
CA THR A 401 -1.97 -25.06 24.39
C THR A 401 -2.33 -25.80 25.66
N ASP A 402 -1.78 -27.00 25.83
CA ASP A 402 -1.89 -27.79 27.06
C ASP A 402 -1.00 -27.24 28.19
N ALA A 403 -0.95 -27.94 29.32
CA ALA A 403 -0.13 -27.56 30.49
C ALA A 403 1.38 -27.49 30.18
N ASP A 404 1.87 -28.26 29.19
CA ASP A 404 3.26 -28.26 28.74
C ASP A 404 3.51 -27.26 27.60
N GLY A 405 2.52 -26.43 27.28
CA GLY A 405 2.55 -25.43 26.23
C GLY A 405 2.42 -26.04 24.83
N ARG A 406 2.11 -27.34 24.72
CA ARG A 406 2.02 -28.03 23.42
C ARG A 406 0.67 -27.81 22.77
N PHE A 407 0.65 -27.80 21.45
CA PHE A 407 -0.58 -27.70 20.67
C PHE A 407 -0.50 -28.56 19.40
N VAL A 408 -1.68 -28.92 18.89
CA VAL A 408 -1.85 -29.56 17.58
C VAL A 408 -2.96 -28.86 16.84
N VAL A 409 -2.65 -28.35 15.65
CA VAL A 409 -3.63 -27.84 14.68
C VAL A 409 -3.74 -28.85 13.55
N THR A 410 -4.94 -29.36 13.32
CA THR A 410 -5.27 -30.31 12.25
C THR A 410 -6.25 -29.69 11.27
N GLY A 411 -6.43 -30.32 10.12
CA GLY A 411 -7.39 -29.95 9.10
C GLY A 411 -6.97 -28.77 8.24
N THR A 412 -5.73 -28.27 8.35
CA THR A 412 -5.24 -27.17 7.51
C THR A 412 -4.85 -27.62 6.11
N GLY A 413 -4.48 -28.89 5.92
CA GLY A 413 -4.02 -29.46 4.65
C GLY A 413 -2.52 -29.33 4.41
N ALA A 414 -1.95 -30.31 3.71
CA ALA A 414 -0.55 -30.36 3.31
C ALA A 414 -0.24 -29.45 2.10
N GLU A 415 1.04 -29.07 1.94
CA GLU A 415 1.55 -28.19 0.86
C GLU A 415 0.86 -26.80 0.81
N ARG A 416 0.58 -26.23 1.98
CA ARG A 416 -0.06 -24.92 2.12
C ARG A 416 0.76 -23.96 2.96
N VAL A 417 0.45 -22.67 2.83
CA VAL A 417 0.97 -21.61 3.71
C VAL A 417 -0.12 -21.26 4.71
N VAL A 418 0.12 -21.48 5.99
CA VAL A 418 -0.82 -21.21 7.07
C VAL A 418 -0.32 -20.04 7.91
N ALA A 419 -1.06 -18.93 7.93
CA ALA A 419 -0.82 -17.86 8.89
C ALA A 419 -1.42 -18.27 10.24
N LEU A 420 -0.57 -18.56 11.23
CA LEU A 420 -0.99 -18.89 12.58
C LEU A 420 -0.81 -17.70 13.52
N ARG A 421 -1.78 -17.50 14.41
CA ARG A 421 -1.69 -16.58 15.54
C ARG A 421 -1.67 -17.33 16.86
N VAL A 422 -0.70 -17.00 17.71
CA VAL A 422 -0.68 -17.39 19.12
C VAL A 422 -1.03 -16.17 19.95
N SER A 423 -2.06 -16.27 20.80
CA SER A 423 -2.48 -15.20 21.70
C SER A 423 -3.05 -15.74 23.00
N GLY A 424 -2.96 -14.97 24.07
CA GLY A 424 -3.42 -15.40 25.38
C GLY A 424 -3.26 -14.29 26.39
N THR A 425 -3.76 -14.52 27.60
CA THR A 425 -3.60 -13.58 28.71
C THR A 425 -2.12 -13.42 29.06
N GLY A 426 -1.63 -12.18 29.16
CA GLY A 426 -0.26 -11.89 29.59
C GLY A 426 0.82 -11.99 28.50
N ILE A 427 0.50 -12.47 27.30
CA ILE A 427 1.47 -12.63 26.21
C ILE A 427 1.15 -11.72 25.02
N ALA A 428 2.20 -11.23 24.35
CA ALA A 428 2.06 -10.51 23.10
C ALA A 428 1.55 -11.45 22.00
N ALA A 429 0.55 -11.00 21.24
CA ALA A 429 0.06 -11.78 20.11
C ALA A 429 1.17 -11.91 19.07
N THR A 430 1.41 -13.14 18.64
CA THR A 430 2.51 -13.47 17.72
C THR A 430 1.97 -14.21 16.52
N ASP A 431 2.25 -13.68 15.34
CA ASP A 431 1.88 -14.26 14.05
C ASP A 431 3.12 -14.90 13.39
N LEU A 432 2.93 -16.06 12.79
CA LEU A 432 3.94 -16.77 12.02
C LEU A 432 3.34 -17.41 10.77
N TYR A 433 4.18 -17.68 9.78
CA TYR A 433 3.81 -18.51 8.65
C TYR A 433 4.32 -19.93 8.84
N VAL A 434 3.43 -20.90 8.73
CA VAL A 434 3.77 -22.32 8.74
C VAL A 434 3.56 -22.89 7.34
N ILE A 435 4.59 -23.53 6.82
CA ILE A 435 4.53 -24.29 5.58
C ILE A 435 4.20 -25.73 5.95
N THR A 436 3.02 -26.21 5.58
CA THR A 436 2.54 -27.56 5.90
C THR A 436 3.11 -28.62 4.95
N ARG A 437 4.42 -28.53 4.68
CA ARG A 437 5.18 -29.53 3.94
C ARG A 437 5.87 -30.46 4.95
N PRO A 438 5.70 -31.79 4.84
CA PRO A 438 6.39 -32.74 5.70
C PRO A 438 7.91 -32.50 5.66
N GLN A 439 8.55 -32.49 6.84
CA GLN A 439 10.00 -32.32 6.98
C GLN A 439 10.55 -31.03 6.35
N PHE A 440 9.74 -29.97 6.25
CA PHE A 440 10.19 -28.69 5.70
C PHE A 440 11.26 -28.03 6.58
N ASP A 441 12.40 -27.68 5.96
CA ASP A 441 13.44 -26.85 6.57
C ASP A 441 13.25 -25.36 6.20
N PRO A 442 12.87 -24.50 7.16
CA PRO A 442 12.68 -23.07 6.91
C PRO A 442 13.99 -22.27 6.90
N ALA A 443 15.12 -22.80 7.39
CA ALA A 443 16.34 -22.01 7.63
C ALA A 443 16.87 -21.32 6.36
N PRO A 444 17.01 -21.99 5.19
CA PRO A 444 17.50 -21.36 3.98
C PRO A 444 16.61 -20.20 3.49
N TYR A 445 15.31 -20.27 3.75
CA TYR A 445 14.34 -19.27 3.35
C TYR A 445 14.38 -18.03 4.26
N ASN A 446 14.48 -18.25 5.57
CA ASN A 446 14.60 -17.17 6.55
C ASN A 446 15.93 -16.43 6.41
N GLU A 447 17.03 -17.15 6.15
CA GLU A 447 18.33 -16.54 5.86
C GLU A 447 18.31 -15.70 4.58
N ALA A 448 17.69 -16.21 3.52
CA ALA A 448 17.54 -15.46 2.27
C ALA A 448 16.72 -14.19 2.46
N ALA A 449 15.58 -14.27 3.17
CA ALA A 449 14.76 -13.11 3.49
C ALA A 449 15.55 -12.04 4.26
N ALA A 450 16.34 -12.43 5.27
CA ALA A 450 17.18 -11.50 6.04
C ALA A 450 18.28 -10.83 5.18
N LYS A 451 18.83 -11.54 4.19
CA LYS A 451 19.80 -11.01 3.21
C LYS A 451 19.14 -10.05 2.20
N ASN A 452 17.88 -10.27 1.86
CA ASN A 452 17.16 -9.46 0.88
C ASN A 452 16.61 -8.15 1.47
N ILE A 453 16.53 -8.00 2.80
CA ILE A 453 16.15 -6.74 3.48
C ILE A 453 17.40 -5.87 3.68
N ARG A 454 17.33 -4.59 3.28
CA ARG A 454 18.42 -3.64 3.46
C ARG A 454 18.77 -3.45 4.95
N PRO A 455 20.06 -3.36 5.32
CA PRO A 455 20.48 -3.27 6.73
C PRO A 455 19.83 -2.11 7.51
N ASP A 456 19.62 -0.95 6.88
CA ASP A 456 19.02 0.25 7.49
C ASP A 456 17.50 0.15 7.73
N GLU A 457 16.87 -0.93 7.25
CA GLU A 457 15.41 -1.12 7.30
C GLU A 457 14.97 -2.30 8.16
N ARG A 458 15.92 -3.10 8.66
CA ARG A 458 15.66 -4.30 9.46
C ARG A 458 14.87 -3.99 10.74
N ASP A 459 15.09 -2.83 11.36
CA ASP A 459 14.40 -2.42 12.59
C ASP A 459 13.02 -1.79 12.35
N ARG A 460 12.65 -1.56 11.09
CA ARG A 460 11.44 -0.80 10.72
C ARG A 460 10.35 -1.68 10.12
N VAL A 461 10.61 -2.97 9.94
CA VAL A 461 9.74 -3.88 9.20
C VAL A 461 9.68 -5.24 9.90
N PHE A 462 8.46 -5.69 10.19
CA PHE A 462 8.22 -7.05 10.66
C PHE A 462 7.89 -7.97 9.48
N VAL A 463 8.77 -8.93 9.21
CA VAL A 463 8.51 -10.06 8.30
C VAL A 463 8.35 -11.30 9.16
N PRO A 464 7.14 -11.92 9.24
CA PRO A 464 6.96 -13.12 10.01
C PRO A 464 7.91 -14.23 9.51
N PRO A 465 8.68 -14.88 10.39
CA PRO A 465 9.54 -16.00 9.99
C PRO A 465 8.69 -17.16 9.45
N LEU A 466 9.27 -17.91 8.51
CA LEU A 466 8.71 -19.18 8.06
C LEU A 466 9.06 -20.27 9.08
N HIS A 467 8.11 -21.18 9.28
CA HIS A 467 8.27 -22.38 10.09
C HIS A 467 7.83 -23.61 9.29
N GLY A 468 8.40 -24.77 9.61
CA GLY A 468 7.83 -26.06 9.22
C GLY A 468 6.65 -26.45 10.11
N PRO A 469 6.04 -27.62 9.86
CA PRO A 469 4.88 -28.10 10.63
C PRO A 469 5.23 -28.41 12.10
N SER A 470 6.52 -28.50 12.43
CA SER A 470 7.02 -28.60 13.81
C SER A 470 7.46 -27.21 14.31
N VAL A 471 6.67 -26.61 15.20
CA VAL A 471 6.85 -25.23 15.66
C VAL A 471 7.35 -25.18 17.10
N SER A 472 8.47 -24.50 17.33
CA SER A 472 8.87 -24.05 18.67
C SER A 472 8.82 -22.53 18.70
N LEU A 473 8.00 -21.98 19.59
CA LEU A 473 7.73 -20.55 19.64
C LEU A 473 7.99 -19.96 21.03
N VAL A 474 8.86 -18.95 21.07
CA VAL A 474 9.03 -18.09 22.24
C VAL A 474 8.10 -16.89 22.09
N VAL A 475 7.23 -16.67 23.07
CA VAL A 475 6.34 -15.50 23.10
C VAL A 475 6.80 -14.48 24.14
N GLU A 476 6.72 -13.22 23.76
CA GLU A 476 7.06 -12.09 24.63
C GLU A 476 5.89 -11.76 25.57
N PRO A 477 6.15 -11.13 26.73
CA PRO A 477 5.09 -10.57 27.56
C PRO A 477 4.33 -9.46 26.82
N GLU A 478 3.03 -9.33 27.08
CA GLU A 478 2.25 -8.25 26.48
C GLU A 478 2.64 -6.87 27.02
N LYS A 479 2.47 -5.84 26.18
CA LYS A 479 2.40 -4.44 26.60
C LYS A 479 0.93 -4.05 26.66
N VAL A 480 0.45 -3.71 27.85
CA VAL A 480 -0.93 -3.23 28.02
C VAL A 480 -0.99 -1.74 27.71
N ILE A 481 -1.96 -1.32 26.89
CA ILE A 481 -2.22 0.09 26.58
C ILE A 481 -3.65 0.38 26.97
N ARG A 482 -3.87 1.38 27.82
CA ARG A 482 -5.20 1.69 28.36
C ARG A 482 -5.43 3.18 28.47
N GLY A 483 -6.67 3.57 28.67
CA GLY A 483 -7.01 4.95 28.99
C GLY A 483 -8.48 5.23 28.73
N THR A 484 -8.81 6.49 28.45
CA THR A 484 -10.18 6.92 28.21
C THR A 484 -10.34 7.63 26.89
N VAL A 485 -11.47 7.40 26.22
CA VAL A 485 -11.96 8.21 25.10
C VAL A 485 -13.06 9.14 25.61
N THR A 486 -12.89 10.42 25.34
CA THR A 486 -13.91 11.44 25.63
C THR A 486 -14.31 12.17 24.36
N ALA A 487 -15.50 12.75 24.35
CA ALA A 487 -15.94 13.72 23.36
C ALA A 487 -15.74 15.13 23.93
N ALA A 488 -15.09 16.01 23.18
CA ALA A 488 -14.95 17.41 23.55
C ALA A 488 -16.33 18.05 23.71
N GLY A 489 -16.53 18.81 24.78
CA GLY A 489 -17.74 19.61 24.96
C GLY A 489 -17.72 20.84 24.04
N SER A 490 -18.89 21.29 23.61
CA SER A 490 -19.06 22.61 22.98
C SER A 490 -18.80 23.71 24.01
N ASP A 491 -18.04 24.75 23.67
CA ASP A 491 -17.88 26.03 24.37
C ASP A 491 -18.04 25.96 25.91
N GLY A 492 -16.97 25.53 26.60
CA GLY A 492 -16.91 25.54 28.07
C GLY A 492 -17.60 24.38 28.78
N LYS A 493 -18.26 23.47 28.06
CA LYS A 493 -18.78 22.21 28.64
C LYS A 493 -17.66 21.20 28.87
N PRO A 494 -17.70 20.43 29.97
CA PRO A 494 -16.70 19.39 30.22
C PRO A 494 -16.78 18.29 29.16
N ALA A 495 -15.63 17.72 28.82
CA ALA A 495 -15.56 16.55 27.97
C ALA A 495 -16.36 15.40 28.60
N ARG A 496 -17.07 14.64 27.76
CA ARG A 496 -17.92 13.54 28.21
C ARG A 496 -17.33 12.20 27.82
N PRO A 497 -17.44 11.16 28.66
CA PRO A 497 -17.07 9.81 28.28
C PRO A 497 -17.72 9.36 26.97
N ARG A 498 -16.96 8.68 26.11
CA ARG A 498 -17.47 8.11 24.85
C ARG A 498 -17.40 6.59 24.88
N GLY A 499 -18.52 5.95 25.23
CA GLY A 499 -18.64 4.49 25.18
C GLY A 499 -18.96 3.91 23.80
N GLY A 500 -18.45 2.71 23.52
CA GLY A 500 -18.61 2.01 22.24
C GLY A 500 -17.67 2.49 21.13
N ALA A 501 -16.78 3.46 21.39
CA ALA A 501 -15.75 3.87 20.44
C ALA A 501 -14.73 2.75 20.24
N THR A 502 -14.28 2.56 19.00
CA THR A 502 -13.24 1.56 18.68
C THR A 502 -11.89 2.26 18.68
N VAL A 503 -11.00 1.78 19.55
CA VAL A 503 -9.62 2.24 19.70
C VAL A 503 -8.71 1.19 19.09
N THR A 504 -7.88 1.57 18.13
CA THR A 504 -7.03 0.67 17.36
C THR A 504 -5.57 1.09 17.46
N LEU A 505 -4.69 0.13 17.71
CA LEU A 505 -3.26 0.30 17.69
C LEU A 505 -2.72 0.09 16.26
N THR A 506 -2.05 1.10 15.72
CA THR A 506 -1.33 1.11 14.45
C THR A 506 0.16 1.47 14.68
N GLY A 507 1.05 1.25 13.71
CA GLY A 507 2.49 1.53 13.90
C GLY A 507 3.42 0.76 12.95
N PRO A 508 4.73 1.05 12.96
CA PRO A 508 5.68 0.52 11.98
C PRO A 508 5.97 -0.99 12.12
N LEU A 509 5.72 -1.59 13.29
CA LEU A 509 6.00 -3.00 13.58
C LEU A 509 4.72 -3.84 13.74
N VAL A 510 3.55 -3.28 13.45
CA VAL A 510 2.33 -4.07 13.55
C VAL A 510 2.27 -4.95 12.30
N GLY A 511 2.45 -6.27 12.49
CA GLY A 511 2.42 -7.27 11.41
C GLY A 511 1.03 -7.38 10.76
N LEU A 512 0.54 -8.59 10.50
CA LEU A 512 -0.84 -8.83 10.03
C LEU A 512 -1.93 -8.42 11.07
N ILE A 513 -1.58 -7.69 12.12
CA ILE A 513 -2.39 -7.45 13.31
C ILE A 513 -2.85 -6.00 13.34
N ARG A 514 -4.09 -5.75 13.74
CA ARG A 514 -4.48 -4.49 14.37
C ARG A 514 -5.08 -4.84 15.71
N GLN A 515 -4.40 -4.49 16.80
CA GLN A 515 -4.98 -4.68 18.13
C GLN A 515 -5.99 -3.58 18.38
N SER A 516 -7.16 -3.94 18.89
CA SER A 516 -8.22 -2.97 19.16
C SER A 516 -9.01 -3.31 20.40
N ALA A 517 -9.62 -2.29 20.98
CA ALA A 517 -10.54 -2.40 22.09
C ALA A 517 -11.75 -1.50 21.83
N ARG A 518 -12.91 -1.89 22.38
CA ARG A 518 -14.07 -1.00 22.45
C ARG A 518 -14.13 -0.37 23.83
N THR A 519 -14.48 0.91 23.88
CA THR A 519 -14.65 1.61 25.14
C THR A 519 -15.91 1.16 25.88
N ASP A 520 -15.86 1.08 27.20
CA ASP A 520 -17.03 0.88 28.06
C ASP A 520 -17.90 2.14 28.18
N ALA A 521 -19.00 2.10 28.93
CA ALA A 521 -19.92 3.23 29.08
C ALA A 521 -19.24 4.51 29.61
N GLU A 522 -18.21 4.35 30.44
CA GLU A 522 -17.38 5.43 30.98
C GLU A 522 -16.19 5.78 30.07
N GLY A 523 -16.19 5.31 28.82
CA GLY A 523 -15.19 5.65 27.82
C GLY A 523 -13.83 4.98 28.05
N ARG A 524 -13.69 4.08 29.03
CA ARG A 524 -12.41 3.41 29.31
C ARG A 524 -12.17 2.30 28.30
N TYR A 525 -10.92 2.12 27.91
CA TYR A 525 -10.49 1.01 27.06
C TYR A 525 -9.19 0.40 27.58
N GLU A 526 -8.97 -0.87 27.23
CA GLU A 526 -7.72 -1.58 27.47
C GLU A 526 -7.42 -2.47 26.25
N ILE A 527 -6.31 -2.18 25.58
CA ILE A 527 -5.75 -2.97 24.49
C ILE A 527 -4.72 -3.93 25.09
N ARG A 528 -4.90 -5.22 24.79
CA ARG A 528 -4.06 -6.34 25.21
C ARG A 528 -3.40 -7.04 24.02
N GLY A 529 -2.38 -7.84 24.29
CA GLY A 529 -1.64 -8.60 23.29
C GLY A 529 -0.77 -7.75 22.37
N ALA A 530 -0.47 -6.50 22.72
CA ALA A 530 0.47 -5.68 21.97
C ALA A 530 1.91 -6.08 22.31
N ARG A 531 2.80 -6.03 21.31
CA ARG A 531 4.24 -6.22 21.51
C ARG A 531 4.87 -4.94 22.05
N LYS A 532 5.93 -5.05 22.87
CA LYS A 532 6.76 -3.90 23.25
C LYS A 532 7.37 -3.26 21.99
N ALA A 533 7.30 -1.93 21.90
CA ALA A 533 7.91 -1.17 20.81
C ALA A 533 8.56 0.11 21.36
N THR A 534 9.22 0.90 20.51
CA THR A 534 9.72 2.24 20.87
C THR A 534 8.61 3.28 20.89
N GLY A 535 7.51 3.00 20.19
CA GLY A 535 6.31 3.84 20.17
C GLY A 535 5.18 3.17 19.41
N TYR A 536 4.00 3.76 19.55
CA TYR A 536 2.76 3.30 18.94
C TYR A 536 2.05 4.45 18.26
N VAL A 537 1.12 4.13 17.38
CA VAL A 537 0.10 5.05 16.91
C VAL A 537 -1.25 4.50 17.38
N LEU A 538 -2.06 5.35 17.98
CA LEU A 538 -3.40 5.02 18.40
C LEU A 538 -4.39 5.74 17.49
N GLU A 539 -5.30 5.00 16.88
CA GLU A 539 -6.39 5.52 16.05
C GLU A 539 -7.72 5.26 16.74
N VAL A 540 -8.50 6.30 16.95
CA VAL A 540 -9.86 6.20 17.48
C VAL A 540 -10.83 6.55 16.36
N ALA A 541 -11.74 5.62 16.06
CA ALA A 541 -12.77 5.84 15.05
C ALA A 541 -13.64 7.05 15.41
N GLY A 542 -14.00 7.85 14.40
CA GLY A 542 -14.98 8.91 14.56
C GLY A 542 -16.38 8.35 14.82
N ASP A 543 -17.32 9.25 15.11
CA ASP A 543 -18.71 8.91 15.33
C ASP A 543 -19.60 9.85 14.51
N PRO A 544 -20.01 9.43 13.31
CA PRO A 544 -20.84 10.27 12.46
C PRO A 544 -22.16 10.65 13.09
N ASP A 545 -22.80 9.76 13.86
CA ASP A 545 -24.09 10.03 14.49
C ASP A 545 -23.94 11.14 15.54
N ALA A 546 -22.89 11.08 16.36
CA ALA A 546 -22.55 12.12 17.33
C ALA A 546 -21.85 13.36 16.71
N GLY A 547 -21.51 13.34 15.42
CA GLY A 547 -20.82 14.45 14.74
C GLY A 547 -19.34 14.60 15.15
N LEU A 548 -18.70 13.52 15.58
CA LEU A 548 -17.32 13.51 16.05
C LEU A 548 -16.36 13.00 14.99
N LEU A 549 -15.24 13.69 14.83
CA LEU A 549 -14.16 13.30 13.91
C LEU A 549 -13.30 12.17 14.52
N PRO A 550 -12.67 11.33 13.67
CA PRO A 550 -11.66 10.38 14.14
C PRO A 550 -10.46 11.11 14.75
N SER A 551 -9.70 10.41 15.60
CA SER A 551 -8.49 10.94 16.23
C SER A 551 -7.32 9.99 16.09
N ARG A 552 -6.10 10.55 16.06
CA ARG A 552 -4.85 9.82 15.91
C ARG A 552 -3.80 10.38 16.85
N LEU A 553 -3.18 9.52 17.65
CA LEU A 553 -2.22 9.89 18.67
C LEU A 553 -0.94 9.06 18.53
N ALA A 554 0.20 9.71 18.33
CA ALA A 554 1.50 9.05 18.43
C ALA A 554 1.91 8.95 19.90
N LEU A 555 2.31 7.75 20.33
CA LEU A 555 2.73 7.43 21.68
C LEU A 555 4.19 7.03 21.67
N VAL A 556 4.98 7.62 22.57
CA VAL A 556 6.34 7.15 22.85
C VAL A 556 6.26 6.18 24.01
N ASP A 557 6.87 5.00 23.85
CA ASP A 557 6.82 3.97 24.87
C ASP A 557 8.17 3.87 25.62
N PRO A 558 8.22 4.24 26.92
CA PRO A 558 9.46 4.20 27.70
C PRO A 558 10.02 2.76 27.84
N PRO A 559 11.28 2.62 28.27
CA PRO A 559 11.84 1.31 28.62
C PRO A 559 10.98 0.58 29.67
N GLY A 560 10.91 -0.76 29.56
CA GLY A 560 10.19 -1.63 30.50
C GLY A 560 8.75 -1.99 30.09
N GLN A 561 8.11 -2.83 30.92
CA GLN A 561 6.85 -3.50 30.58
C GLN A 561 5.60 -2.88 31.24
N THR A 562 5.74 -1.73 31.92
CA THR A 562 4.62 -1.07 32.61
C THR A 562 3.50 -0.68 31.63
N PRO A 563 2.22 -0.82 32.01
CA PRO A 563 1.11 -0.40 31.15
C PRO A 563 1.22 1.07 30.73
N LEU A 564 1.01 1.34 29.45
CA LEU A 564 1.00 2.70 28.91
C LEU A 564 -0.41 3.29 29.01
N THR A 565 -0.50 4.52 29.53
CA THR A 565 -1.77 5.25 29.61
C THR A 565 -1.88 6.26 28.47
N ALA A 566 -2.98 6.22 27.72
CA ALA A 566 -3.25 7.12 26.61
C ALA A 566 -4.72 7.57 26.66
N ASN A 567 -4.95 8.88 26.84
CA ASN A 567 -6.29 9.44 26.83
C ASN A 567 -6.50 10.16 25.50
N VAL A 568 -7.67 9.97 24.90
CA VAL A 568 -8.01 10.54 23.60
C VAL A 568 -9.27 11.37 23.71
N THR A 569 -9.26 12.55 23.11
CA THR A 569 -10.44 13.39 22.98
C THR A 569 -10.83 13.45 21.52
N LEU A 570 -12.06 13.04 21.21
CA LEU A 570 -12.68 13.23 19.90
C LEU A 570 -13.28 14.62 19.84
N VAL A 571 -13.01 15.33 18.75
CA VAL A 571 -13.48 16.70 18.53
C VAL A 571 -14.68 16.72 17.60
N PRO A 572 -15.62 17.67 17.77
CA PRO A 572 -16.73 17.83 16.85
C PRO A 572 -16.23 18.31 15.48
N GLY A 573 -16.90 17.86 14.43
CA GLY A 573 -16.77 18.42 13.09
C GLY A 573 -18.09 18.98 12.58
N VAL A 574 -18.14 19.30 11.30
CA VAL A 574 -19.38 19.72 10.63
C VAL A 574 -20.01 18.51 9.95
N VAL A 575 -21.26 18.22 10.29
CA VAL A 575 -21.99 17.09 9.72
C VAL A 575 -22.50 17.43 8.33
N ILE A 576 -22.32 16.52 7.37
CA ILE A 576 -22.97 16.54 6.07
C ILE A 576 -23.92 15.33 5.98
N THR A 577 -25.15 15.57 5.56
CA THR A 577 -26.18 14.54 5.38
C THR A 577 -26.78 14.62 3.98
N GLY A 578 -27.30 13.50 3.50
CA GLY A 578 -27.96 13.45 2.20
C GLY A 578 -28.32 12.03 1.81
N ARG A 579 -28.65 11.84 0.54
CA ARG A 579 -28.82 10.53 -0.10
C ARG A 579 -27.85 10.37 -1.26
N VAL A 580 -27.38 9.16 -1.48
CA VAL A 580 -26.77 8.77 -2.75
C VAL A 580 -27.88 8.28 -3.67
N VAL A 581 -28.06 8.94 -4.81
CA VAL A 581 -29.17 8.67 -5.73
C VAL A 581 -28.71 8.59 -7.17
N ASP A 582 -29.36 7.74 -7.94
CA ASP A 582 -29.21 7.66 -9.39
C ASP A 582 -29.97 8.83 -10.05
N LYS A 583 -29.30 9.66 -10.85
CA LYS A 583 -29.91 10.84 -11.47
C LYS A 583 -31.04 10.49 -12.45
N GLY A 584 -30.94 9.36 -13.15
CA GLY A 584 -31.89 8.96 -14.18
C GLY A 584 -33.18 8.37 -13.58
N THR A 585 -33.06 7.57 -12.53
CA THR A 585 -34.20 6.86 -11.92
C THR A 585 -34.71 7.50 -10.63
N GLY A 586 -33.92 8.37 -9.99
CA GLY A 586 -34.18 8.93 -8.67
C GLY A 586 -34.11 7.92 -7.52
N ARG A 587 -33.75 6.67 -7.81
CA ARG A 587 -33.70 5.58 -6.81
C ARG A 587 -32.47 5.71 -5.92
N PRO A 588 -32.57 5.28 -4.65
CA PRO A 588 -31.42 5.22 -3.77
C PRO A 588 -30.38 4.23 -4.30
N VAL A 589 -29.10 4.61 -4.19
CA VAL A 589 -27.97 3.78 -4.56
C VAL A 589 -27.22 3.38 -3.30
N ALA A 590 -26.92 2.08 -3.16
CA ALA A 590 -26.02 1.65 -2.12
C ALA A 590 -24.61 2.18 -2.43
N GLY A 591 -24.14 3.11 -1.60
CA GLY A 591 -22.96 3.90 -1.88
C GLY A 591 -22.09 4.14 -0.66
N TRP A 592 -21.06 4.95 -0.89
CA TRP A 592 -20.20 5.51 0.14
C TRP A 592 -20.02 7.00 -0.07
N VAL A 593 -19.70 7.70 1.01
CA VAL A 593 -19.31 9.10 1.02
C VAL A 593 -18.07 9.30 1.88
N ALA A 594 -17.24 10.27 1.54
CA ALA A 594 -16.04 10.60 2.29
C ALA A 594 -15.75 12.10 2.21
N THR A 595 -15.00 12.62 3.18
CA THR A 595 -14.62 14.04 3.20
C THR A 595 -13.12 14.23 3.34
N ALA A 596 -12.53 15.12 2.54
CA ALA A 596 -11.10 15.40 2.57
C ALA A 596 -10.85 16.90 2.77
N PRO A 597 -10.10 17.34 3.80
CA PRO A 597 -9.73 18.75 3.90
C PRO A 597 -8.86 19.17 2.71
N MET A 598 -9.05 20.39 2.20
CA MET A 598 -8.25 20.91 1.09
C MET A 598 -6.90 21.47 1.57
N VAL A 599 -5.94 21.63 0.66
CA VAL A 599 -4.58 22.13 0.95
C VAL A 599 -4.50 23.45 1.72
N ASP A 600 -5.48 24.33 1.58
CA ASP A 600 -5.56 25.62 2.28
C ASP A 600 -6.49 25.60 3.51
N ASN A 601 -6.95 24.41 3.93
CA ASN A 601 -7.67 24.26 5.19
C ASN A 601 -6.73 24.49 6.38
N GLN A 602 -6.79 25.72 6.91
CA GLN A 602 -5.94 26.19 8.01
C GLN A 602 -6.18 25.41 9.30
N LEU A 603 -7.41 24.95 9.55
CA LEU A 603 -7.73 24.18 10.74
C LEU A 603 -7.09 22.80 10.67
N ALA A 604 -7.26 22.08 9.56
CA ALA A 604 -6.62 20.79 9.35
C ALA A 604 -5.08 20.88 9.38
N THR A 605 -4.51 22.01 8.96
CA THR A 605 -3.05 22.24 8.95
C THR A 605 -2.49 22.57 10.34
N ASN A 606 -3.18 23.44 11.09
CA ASN A 606 -2.63 24.04 12.30
C ASN A 606 -3.12 23.38 13.60
N ARG A 607 -4.15 22.53 13.54
CA ARG A 607 -4.74 21.87 14.71
C ARG A 607 -4.53 20.35 14.66
N PRO A 608 -3.59 19.81 15.46
CA PRO A 608 -3.25 18.39 15.47
C PRO A 608 -4.44 17.45 15.70
N GLU A 609 -5.47 17.90 16.42
CA GLU A 609 -6.71 17.14 16.65
C GLU A 609 -7.47 16.78 15.37
N TYR A 610 -7.26 17.48 14.25
CA TYR A 610 -7.85 17.17 12.95
C TYR A 610 -6.95 16.33 12.05
N ALA A 611 -5.72 16.01 12.46
CA ALA A 611 -4.74 15.31 11.61
C ALA A 611 -5.19 13.90 11.18
N ALA A 612 -6.14 13.30 11.90
CA ALA A 612 -6.70 11.99 11.61
C ALA A 612 -7.84 12.02 10.60
N ALA A 613 -8.45 13.18 10.34
CA ALA A 613 -9.64 13.33 9.52
C ALA A 613 -9.33 13.35 8.02
N THR A 614 -8.71 12.27 7.55
CA THR A 614 -8.49 12.00 6.12
C THR A 614 -9.77 11.44 5.49
N TRP A 615 -9.79 11.37 4.16
CA TRP A 615 -10.96 10.89 3.42
C TRP A 615 -11.29 9.42 3.73
N ASP A 616 -10.28 8.54 3.87
CA ASP A 616 -10.54 7.15 4.29
C ASP A 616 -11.02 7.05 5.74
N ALA A 617 -10.50 7.88 6.64
CA ALA A 617 -10.86 7.85 8.06
C ALA A 617 -12.25 8.44 8.35
N THR A 618 -12.77 9.28 7.46
CA THR A 618 -14.12 9.88 7.57
C THR A 618 -15.16 9.16 6.71
N ARG A 619 -14.79 8.10 5.99
CA ARG A 619 -15.72 7.40 5.08
C ARG A 619 -16.93 6.84 5.81
N SER A 620 -18.10 7.02 5.21
CA SER A 620 -19.38 6.47 5.69
C SER A 620 -20.11 5.78 4.54
N TYR A 621 -20.82 4.69 4.84
CA TYR A 621 -21.63 3.96 3.86
C TYR A 621 -23.11 4.31 3.98
N THR A 622 -23.84 4.24 2.88
CA THR A 622 -25.27 4.51 2.90
C THR A 622 -26.04 3.42 3.62
N LYS A 623 -27.14 3.80 4.27
CA LYS A 623 -28.20 2.87 4.70
C LYS A 623 -28.92 2.26 3.47
N PRO A 624 -29.76 1.22 3.65
CA PRO A 624 -30.49 0.60 2.53
C PRO A 624 -31.37 1.57 1.72
N ASP A 625 -31.82 2.67 2.35
CA ASP A 625 -32.60 3.74 1.72
C ASP A 625 -31.72 4.80 1.01
N GLY A 626 -30.42 4.55 0.87
CA GLY A 626 -29.45 5.46 0.24
C GLY A 626 -29.03 6.64 1.12
N THR A 627 -29.56 6.80 2.33
CA THR A 627 -29.20 7.92 3.22
C THR A 627 -27.79 7.76 3.77
N PHE A 628 -27.09 8.87 3.93
CA PHE A 628 -25.77 8.93 4.54
C PHE A 628 -25.65 10.07 5.55
N ARG A 629 -24.67 9.92 6.42
CA ARG A 629 -24.21 10.94 7.36
C ARG A 629 -22.69 10.84 7.45
N VAL A 630 -21.99 11.96 7.26
CA VAL A 630 -20.52 12.03 7.31
C VAL A 630 -20.08 13.29 8.06
N VAL A 631 -18.89 13.29 8.64
CA VAL A 631 -18.36 14.41 9.44
C VAL A 631 -17.11 14.94 8.77
N ALA A 632 -17.11 16.24 8.50
CA ALA A 632 -16.01 16.96 7.87
C ALA A 632 -15.27 17.84 8.88
N VAL A 633 -13.99 18.07 8.64
CA VAL A 633 -13.24 19.16 9.27
C VAL A 633 -13.83 20.50 8.81
N PRO A 634 -14.02 21.49 9.70
CA PRO A 634 -14.43 22.82 9.27
C PRO A 634 -13.39 23.47 8.34
N GLY A 635 -13.82 24.40 7.49
CA GLY A 635 -13.02 25.04 6.43
C GLY A 635 -13.28 24.45 5.03
N PRO A 636 -12.36 24.71 4.08
CA PRO A 636 -12.39 24.12 2.75
C PRO A 636 -12.29 22.58 2.82
N VAL A 637 -13.29 21.88 2.29
CA VAL A 637 -13.34 20.41 2.27
C VAL A 637 -13.95 19.88 0.99
N LEU A 638 -13.43 18.78 0.46
CA LEU A 638 -14.00 18.01 -0.63
C LEU A 638 -14.93 16.93 -0.07
N LEU A 639 -16.20 16.93 -0.48
CA LEU A 639 -17.08 15.78 -0.37
C LEU A 639 -16.92 14.91 -1.62
N MET A 640 -16.68 13.61 -1.42
CA MET A 640 -16.67 12.60 -2.48
C MET A 640 -17.76 11.57 -2.21
N GLY A 641 -18.25 10.92 -3.26
CA GLY A 641 -19.15 9.79 -3.13
C GLY A 641 -19.24 8.94 -4.39
N GLY A 642 -19.70 7.71 -4.24
CA GLY A 642 -19.84 6.76 -5.33
C GLY A 642 -20.56 5.49 -4.90
N VAL A 643 -20.62 4.52 -5.81
CA VAL A 643 -21.27 3.24 -5.54
C VAL A 643 -20.41 2.38 -4.61
N ASP A 644 -21.05 1.58 -3.76
CA ASP A 644 -20.38 0.58 -2.95
C ASP A 644 -19.97 -0.61 -3.83
N GLY A 645 -18.71 -0.59 -4.30
CA GLY A 645 -18.14 -1.64 -5.15
C GLY A 645 -18.20 -3.06 -4.55
N ARG A 646 -18.36 -3.20 -3.23
CA ARG A 646 -18.55 -4.51 -2.59
C ARG A 646 -19.91 -5.14 -2.94
N LYS A 647 -20.85 -4.33 -3.41
CA LYS A 647 -22.20 -4.75 -3.83
C LYS A 647 -22.36 -4.79 -5.35
N GLU A 648 -21.46 -4.15 -6.10
CA GLU A 648 -21.44 -4.27 -7.55
C GLU A 648 -20.81 -5.60 -7.96
N ARG A 649 -21.67 -6.57 -8.25
CA ARG A 649 -21.25 -7.89 -8.71
C ARG A 649 -20.73 -7.79 -10.16
N ASN A 650 -19.56 -8.37 -10.41
CA ASN A 650 -18.98 -8.57 -11.74
C ASN A 650 -18.77 -7.29 -12.58
N LEU A 651 -18.63 -6.11 -11.96
CA LEU A 651 -18.26 -4.89 -12.67
C LEU A 651 -17.34 -4.03 -11.80
N PRO A 652 -16.43 -3.24 -12.40
CA PRO A 652 -15.66 -2.26 -11.66
C PRO A 652 -16.58 -1.25 -10.96
N ALA A 653 -16.22 -0.93 -9.72
CA ALA A 653 -17.01 -0.05 -8.86
C ALA A 653 -17.33 1.28 -9.54
N GLY A 654 -18.61 1.61 -9.67
CA GLY A 654 -19.11 2.86 -10.20
C GLY A 654 -19.02 3.00 -11.72
N ILE A 655 -18.66 1.94 -12.47
CA ILE A 655 -18.48 2.03 -13.93
C ILE A 655 -19.78 2.41 -14.67
N ARG A 656 -20.94 2.13 -14.09
CA ARG A 656 -22.26 2.48 -14.65
C ARG A 656 -22.60 3.96 -14.52
N TYR A 657 -21.75 4.73 -13.84
CA TYR A 657 -21.91 6.14 -13.61
C TYR A 657 -20.71 6.91 -14.18
N LYS A 658 -20.91 8.18 -14.53
CA LYS A 658 -19.82 9.06 -14.96
C LYS A 658 -18.81 9.24 -13.81
N PRO A 659 -17.51 9.36 -14.11
CA PRO A 659 -16.51 9.64 -13.08
C PRO A 659 -16.76 11.02 -12.45
N ALA A 660 -16.25 11.21 -11.24
CA ALA A 660 -16.31 12.53 -10.60
C ALA A 660 -15.54 13.57 -11.44
N VAL A 661 -16.19 14.70 -11.73
CA VAL A 661 -15.57 15.84 -12.43
C VAL A 661 -15.37 16.96 -11.43
N ALA A 662 -14.14 17.45 -11.31
CA ALA A 662 -13.82 18.59 -10.48
C ALA A 662 -14.48 19.86 -11.05
N ASP A 663 -15.13 20.64 -10.18
CA ASP A 663 -15.70 21.92 -10.55
C ASP A 663 -14.58 22.90 -10.98
N PRO A 664 -14.63 23.47 -12.20
CA PRO A 664 -13.62 24.41 -12.69
C PRO A 664 -13.37 25.61 -11.77
N LYS A 665 -14.38 26.02 -10.98
CA LYS A 665 -14.24 27.08 -9.97
C LYS A 665 -13.14 26.76 -8.94
N TYR A 666 -12.91 25.48 -8.69
CA TYR A 666 -11.98 24.97 -7.69
C TYR A 666 -10.75 24.30 -8.33
N ALA A 667 -10.45 24.58 -9.61
CA ALA A 667 -9.36 23.95 -10.36
C ALA A 667 -8.00 24.01 -9.65
N ARG A 668 -7.74 25.04 -8.83
CA ARG A 668 -6.51 25.18 -8.01
C ARG A 668 -6.25 23.98 -7.08
N TYR A 669 -7.28 23.24 -6.71
CA TYR A 669 -7.18 22.10 -5.82
C TYR A 669 -6.95 20.78 -6.52
N PHE A 670 -7.09 20.74 -7.84
CA PHE A 670 -7.06 19.50 -8.60
C PHE A 670 -5.92 19.51 -9.61
N ASN A 671 -5.47 18.31 -9.95
CA ASN A 671 -4.52 18.10 -11.02
C ASN A 671 -4.95 16.88 -11.82
N ALA A 672 -5.30 17.07 -13.09
CA ALA A 672 -5.67 15.99 -13.99
C ALA A 672 -4.47 15.64 -14.87
N ARG A 673 -4.05 14.37 -14.86
CA ARG A 673 -2.96 13.87 -15.69
C ARG A 673 -3.27 12.44 -16.13
N ASP A 674 -3.10 12.14 -17.41
CA ASP A 674 -3.20 10.79 -17.98
C ASP A 674 -4.50 10.03 -17.58
N GLY A 675 -5.65 10.72 -17.62
CA GLY A 675 -6.96 10.14 -17.27
C GLY A 675 -7.21 9.96 -15.77
N PHE A 676 -6.30 10.44 -14.91
CA PHE A 676 -6.40 10.38 -13.46
C PHE A 676 -6.46 11.78 -12.87
N THR A 677 -7.40 12.02 -11.96
CA THR A 677 -7.52 13.30 -11.25
C THR A 677 -7.06 13.14 -9.82
N GLU A 678 -6.15 14.01 -9.38
CA GLU A 678 -5.69 14.12 -8.01
C GLU A 678 -6.21 15.41 -7.38
N PHE A 679 -6.26 15.46 -6.05
CA PHE A 679 -6.47 16.68 -5.30
C PHE A 679 -5.36 16.91 -4.26
N TYR A 680 -5.15 18.18 -3.88
CA TYR A 680 -4.13 18.58 -2.90
C TYR A 680 -4.70 18.63 -1.47
N ASN A 681 -4.07 17.89 -0.56
CA ASN A 681 -4.37 17.86 0.88
C ASN A 681 -3.49 18.85 1.65
N PRO A 682 -3.82 19.14 2.93
CA PRO A 682 -2.89 19.80 3.86
C PRO A 682 -1.49 19.18 3.85
N GLY A 683 -0.46 20.02 3.92
CA GLY A 683 0.94 19.58 3.80
C GLY A 683 1.41 19.27 2.37
N SER A 684 0.64 19.69 1.35
CA SER A 684 0.98 19.57 -0.08
C SER A 684 1.09 18.13 -0.60
N SER A 685 0.52 17.16 0.11
CA SER A 685 0.41 15.77 -0.39
C SER A 685 -0.74 15.65 -1.41
N ARG A 686 -0.63 14.71 -2.34
CA ARG A 686 -1.61 14.47 -3.40
C ARG A 686 -2.38 13.19 -3.13
N SER A 687 -3.68 13.18 -3.42
CA SER A 687 -4.52 11.98 -3.30
C SER A 687 -5.43 11.81 -4.52
N PRO A 688 -5.76 10.57 -4.89
CA PRO A 688 -6.73 10.29 -5.95
C PRO A 688 -8.08 10.92 -5.65
N LEU A 689 -8.68 11.56 -6.66
CA LEU A 689 -10.12 11.79 -6.69
C LEU A 689 -10.83 10.46 -6.90
N GLN A 690 -11.76 10.10 -6.02
CA GLN A 690 -12.45 8.80 -6.06
C GLN A 690 -13.96 8.95 -6.20
N GLY A 691 -14.59 7.89 -6.72
CA GLY A 691 -16.02 7.79 -6.87
C GLY A 691 -16.55 8.48 -8.13
N ASN A 692 -17.84 8.78 -8.10
CA ASN A 692 -18.62 9.28 -9.23
C ASN A 692 -19.16 10.69 -8.98
N TYR A 693 -18.87 11.25 -7.81
CA TYR A 693 -19.32 12.56 -7.38
C TYR A 693 -18.23 13.24 -6.57
N CYS A 694 -18.05 14.54 -6.81
CA CYS A 694 -17.25 15.38 -5.93
C CYS A 694 -17.82 16.80 -5.84
N LYS A 695 -17.64 17.45 -4.69
CA LYS A 695 -18.02 18.85 -4.47
C LYS A 695 -17.20 19.47 -3.35
N VAL A 696 -16.67 20.67 -3.58
CA VAL A 696 -15.96 21.44 -2.56
C VAL A 696 -16.94 22.29 -1.76
N PHE A 697 -16.78 22.29 -0.44
CA PHE A 697 -17.53 23.09 0.52
C PHE A 697 -16.60 24.01 1.31
N GLU A 698 -17.14 25.17 1.70
CA GLU A 698 -16.57 26.05 2.71
C GLU A 698 -17.41 25.93 3.98
N LEU A 699 -16.97 25.12 4.93
CA LEU A 699 -17.74 24.82 6.14
C LEU A 699 -17.32 25.73 7.30
N LYS A 700 -18.28 26.35 7.98
CA LYS A 700 -17.98 27.17 9.18
C LYS A 700 -17.83 26.28 10.41
N GLU A 701 -16.88 26.60 11.27
CA GLU A 701 -16.75 25.96 12.59
C GLU A 701 -18.03 26.16 13.40
N GLY A 702 -18.54 25.10 14.04
CA GLY A 702 -19.82 25.12 14.77
C GLY A 702 -21.07 25.21 13.90
N ALA A 703 -20.96 25.11 12.57
CA ALA A 703 -22.14 25.13 11.69
C ALA A 703 -23.11 23.97 11.99
N ALA A 704 -24.41 24.24 11.79
CA ALA A 704 -25.43 23.20 11.76
C ALA A 704 -25.16 22.19 10.62
N ALA A 705 -25.82 21.03 10.70
CA ALA A 705 -25.69 20.00 9.68
C ALA A 705 -26.03 20.53 8.27
N VAL A 706 -25.15 20.28 7.32
CA VAL A 706 -25.32 20.65 5.91
C VAL A 706 -26.02 19.51 5.18
N LYS A 707 -27.01 19.83 4.34
CA LYS A 707 -27.69 18.85 3.50
C LYS A 707 -27.17 18.92 2.07
N ASN A 708 -26.72 17.80 1.52
CA ASN A 708 -26.29 17.70 0.13
C ASN A 708 -26.46 16.26 -0.37
N ASP A 709 -27.37 16.04 -1.32
CA ASP A 709 -27.49 14.74 -1.99
C ASP A 709 -26.31 14.53 -2.95
N VAL A 710 -25.82 13.28 -2.98
CA VAL A 710 -24.81 12.80 -3.90
C VAL A 710 -25.55 12.21 -5.09
N VAL A 711 -25.61 12.97 -6.17
CA VAL A 711 -26.37 12.60 -7.37
C VAL A 711 -25.41 11.98 -8.38
N LEU A 712 -25.55 10.68 -8.61
CA LEU A 712 -24.71 9.93 -9.53
C LEU A 712 -25.30 10.00 -10.93
N GLU A 713 -24.54 10.53 -11.88
CA GLU A 713 -24.97 10.63 -13.27
C GLU A 713 -24.73 9.29 -13.98
N PRO A 714 -25.76 8.62 -14.53
CA PRO A 714 -25.55 7.41 -15.31
C PRO A 714 -24.56 7.65 -16.44
N ALA A 715 -23.73 6.64 -16.71
CA ALA A 715 -22.91 6.59 -17.91
C ALA A 715 -23.80 6.66 -19.15
N ASP A 716 -23.24 7.10 -20.27
CA ASP A 716 -23.91 6.95 -21.56
C ASP A 716 -24.13 5.45 -21.84
N ALA A 717 -25.13 5.13 -22.67
CA ALA A 717 -25.48 3.73 -22.95
C ALA A 717 -24.22 2.94 -23.35
N PRO A 718 -23.93 1.80 -22.70
CA PRO A 718 -22.75 1.05 -23.02
C PRO A 718 -22.86 0.47 -24.42
N ARG A 719 -21.72 0.33 -25.09
CA ARG A 719 -21.65 -0.39 -26.36
C ARG A 719 -21.68 -1.87 -26.08
N LEU A 720 -22.66 -2.57 -26.65
CA LEU A 720 -22.80 -4.02 -26.49
C LEU A 720 -21.96 -4.76 -27.53
N ILE A 721 -21.25 -5.78 -27.08
CA ILE A 721 -20.32 -6.56 -27.88
C ILE A 721 -20.71 -8.03 -27.78
N ALA A 722 -21.11 -8.61 -28.91
CA ALA A 722 -21.38 -10.03 -29.02
C ALA A 722 -20.07 -10.82 -29.05
N VAL A 723 -19.96 -11.88 -28.24
CA VAL A 723 -18.80 -12.77 -28.22
C VAL A 723 -19.15 -14.05 -28.98
N ARG A 724 -18.35 -14.36 -30.00
CA ARG A 724 -18.59 -15.49 -30.92
C ARG A 724 -17.35 -16.35 -31.08
N ASP A 725 -17.54 -17.64 -31.37
CA ASP A 725 -16.45 -18.52 -31.80
C ASP A 725 -16.17 -18.32 -33.31
N PRO A 726 -15.14 -18.98 -33.90
CA PRO A 726 -14.84 -18.85 -35.32
C PRO A 726 -15.95 -19.32 -36.27
N ASN A 727 -16.89 -20.12 -35.76
CA ASN A 727 -18.06 -20.60 -36.51
C ASN A 727 -19.29 -19.69 -36.34
N GLY A 728 -19.17 -18.59 -35.58
CA GLY A 728 -20.26 -17.66 -35.30
C GLY A 728 -21.19 -18.09 -34.16
N ASN A 729 -20.85 -19.13 -33.38
CA ASN A 729 -21.68 -19.54 -32.24
C ASN A 729 -21.46 -18.62 -31.04
N PRO A 730 -22.51 -18.31 -30.25
CA PRO A 730 -22.38 -17.58 -28.98
C PRO A 730 -21.41 -18.23 -27.99
N VAL A 731 -20.49 -17.45 -27.42
CA VAL A 731 -19.58 -17.91 -26.37
C VAL A 731 -19.89 -17.19 -25.06
N LYS A 732 -20.19 -17.97 -24.02
CA LYS A 732 -20.58 -17.50 -22.68
C LYS A 732 -19.44 -17.74 -21.67
N GLY A 733 -19.48 -17.03 -20.54
CA GLY A 733 -18.55 -17.26 -19.42
C GLY A 733 -17.15 -16.73 -19.68
N VAL A 734 -17.04 -15.50 -20.17
CA VAL A 734 -15.79 -14.89 -20.67
C VAL A 734 -15.29 -13.86 -19.66
N LEU A 735 -13.98 -13.87 -19.38
CA LEU A 735 -13.27 -12.81 -18.69
C LEU A 735 -12.95 -11.68 -19.68
N VAL A 736 -13.26 -10.44 -19.31
CA VAL A 736 -13.14 -9.26 -20.18
C VAL A 736 -12.40 -8.15 -19.45
N SER A 737 -11.37 -7.59 -20.07
CA SER A 737 -10.67 -6.39 -19.61
C SER A 737 -10.86 -5.25 -20.61
N GLY A 738 -10.62 -4.01 -20.16
CA GLY A 738 -10.91 -2.81 -20.94
C GLY A 738 -12.39 -2.42 -20.96
N VAL A 739 -13.22 -2.97 -20.05
CA VAL A 739 -14.66 -2.64 -19.95
C VAL A 739 -14.93 -1.16 -19.66
N GLY A 740 -13.95 -0.45 -19.08
CA GLY A 740 -14.00 0.97 -18.73
C GLY A 740 -12.66 1.68 -18.99
N PRO A 741 -12.59 3.00 -18.72
CA PRO A 741 -11.42 3.83 -19.03
C PRO A 741 -10.21 3.54 -18.13
N VAL A 742 -10.45 2.97 -16.94
CA VAL A 742 -9.41 2.66 -15.97
C VAL A 742 -9.33 1.15 -15.78
N SER A 743 -8.10 0.61 -15.86
CA SER A 743 -7.84 -0.80 -15.57
C SER A 743 -8.25 -1.11 -14.14
N SER A 744 -9.18 -2.04 -13.98
CA SER A 744 -9.83 -2.38 -12.70
C SER A 744 -9.92 -3.89 -12.50
N GLY A 745 -9.07 -4.66 -13.19
CA GLY A 745 -9.15 -6.11 -13.27
C GLY A 745 -10.07 -6.59 -14.39
N ALA A 746 -9.93 -7.89 -14.71
CA ALA A 746 -10.83 -8.56 -15.64
C ALA A 746 -12.21 -8.82 -15.00
N VAL A 747 -13.26 -8.63 -15.80
CA VAL A 747 -14.66 -8.85 -15.44
C VAL A 747 -15.15 -10.17 -16.01
N PHE A 748 -15.81 -10.97 -15.18
CA PHE A 748 -16.48 -12.17 -15.66
C PHE A 748 -17.88 -11.86 -16.22
N VAL A 749 -18.13 -12.29 -17.45
CA VAL A 749 -19.40 -12.10 -18.17
C VAL A 749 -20.04 -13.46 -18.47
N GLU A 750 -21.19 -13.74 -17.86
CA GLU A 750 -21.92 -15.00 -18.04
C GLU A 750 -22.66 -15.11 -19.38
N SER A 751 -23.13 -13.98 -19.91
CA SER A 751 -23.78 -13.91 -21.21
C SER A 751 -22.78 -14.02 -22.35
N ASP A 752 -23.31 -14.17 -23.57
CA ASP A 752 -22.55 -14.08 -24.82
C ASP A 752 -22.42 -12.64 -25.32
N THR A 753 -22.76 -11.67 -24.48
CA THR A 753 -22.71 -10.24 -24.78
C THR A 753 -22.08 -9.53 -23.59
N CYS A 754 -21.09 -8.68 -23.85
CA CYS A 754 -20.46 -7.81 -22.85
C CYS A 754 -20.72 -6.33 -23.14
N ALA A 755 -20.41 -5.47 -22.17
CA ALA A 755 -20.62 -4.04 -22.25
C ALA A 755 -19.29 -3.28 -22.16
N ALA A 756 -19.11 -2.28 -23.02
CA ALA A 756 -18.03 -1.30 -22.93
C ALA A 756 -18.60 0.06 -22.54
N TYR A 757 -18.10 0.62 -21.44
CA TYR A 757 -18.56 1.89 -20.87
C TYR A 757 -17.58 3.02 -21.15
N HIS A 758 -18.08 4.25 -21.21
CA HIS A 758 -17.27 5.48 -21.35
C HIS A 758 -16.29 5.42 -22.53
N LEU A 759 -16.74 4.98 -23.70
CA LEU A 759 -15.91 5.02 -24.92
C LEU A 759 -15.77 6.46 -25.40
N GLU A 760 -14.53 6.91 -25.54
CA GLU A 760 -14.21 8.26 -26.02
C GLU A 760 -14.10 8.29 -27.54
N ARG A 761 -14.51 9.40 -28.15
CA ARG A 761 -14.41 9.59 -29.61
C ARG A 761 -12.94 9.67 -30.01
N ARG A 762 -12.56 8.96 -31.08
CA ARG A 762 -11.18 8.89 -31.60
C ARG A 762 -10.10 8.44 -30.60
N VAL A 763 -10.48 7.88 -29.45
CA VAL A 763 -9.55 7.29 -28.49
C VAL A 763 -9.78 5.79 -28.50
N ASP A 764 -8.83 5.09 -29.09
CA ASP A 764 -8.86 3.64 -29.20
C ASP A 764 -8.61 2.99 -27.83
N ARG A 765 -9.52 2.10 -27.43
CA ARG A 765 -9.42 1.27 -26.24
C ARG A 765 -9.34 -0.19 -26.66
N LEU A 766 -8.28 -0.87 -26.23
CA LEU A 766 -8.18 -2.31 -26.36
C LEU A 766 -9.08 -2.98 -25.32
N MET A 767 -9.90 -3.92 -25.81
CA MET A 767 -10.60 -4.89 -24.98
C MET A 767 -10.06 -6.27 -25.29
N VAL A 768 -9.86 -7.07 -24.25
CA VAL A 768 -9.36 -8.44 -24.37
C VAL A 768 -10.37 -9.38 -23.69
N PHE A 769 -10.51 -10.56 -24.26
CA PHE A 769 -11.52 -11.55 -23.93
C PHE A 769 -10.83 -12.89 -23.73
N TYR A 770 -11.20 -13.62 -22.68
CA TYR A 770 -10.69 -14.95 -22.39
C TYR A 770 -11.78 -15.88 -21.86
N GLU A 771 -12.03 -16.99 -22.55
CA GLU A 771 -12.90 -18.07 -22.08
C GLU A 771 -12.02 -19.18 -21.45
N PRO A 772 -12.14 -19.41 -20.13
CA PRO A 772 -11.20 -20.28 -19.41
C PRO A 772 -11.33 -21.77 -19.73
N THR A 773 -12.53 -22.26 -20.08
CA THR A 773 -12.81 -23.69 -20.23
C THR A 773 -12.14 -24.26 -21.49
N LYS A 774 -12.29 -23.56 -22.60
CA LYS A 774 -11.74 -23.91 -23.92
C LYS A 774 -10.48 -23.11 -24.26
N LYS A 775 -10.01 -22.24 -23.35
CA LYS A 775 -8.83 -21.37 -23.49
C LYS A 775 -8.89 -20.53 -24.77
N LEU A 776 -10.03 -19.90 -25.01
CA LEU A 776 -10.25 -19.06 -26.19
C LEU A 776 -9.89 -17.61 -25.86
N TYR A 777 -9.19 -16.94 -26.76
CA TYR A 777 -8.87 -15.51 -26.68
C TYR A 777 -9.47 -14.73 -27.84
N GLY A 778 -9.87 -13.51 -27.53
CA GLY A 778 -10.21 -12.50 -28.53
C GLY A 778 -9.70 -11.14 -28.07
N SER A 779 -9.47 -10.25 -29.03
CA SER A 779 -9.16 -8.86 -28.75
C SER A 779 -9.89 -7.98 -29.76
N LEU A 780 -10.24 -6.78 -29.32
CA LEU A 780 -10.95 -5.81 -30.13
C LEU A 780 -10.57 -4.41 -29.68
N THR A 781 -10.25 -3.54 -30.64
CA THR A 781 -10.04 -2.11 -30.37
C THR A 781 -11.32 -1.35 -30.67
N LEU A 782 -11.79 -0.55 -29.72
CA LEU A 782 -13.03 0.23 -29.82
C LEU A 782 -12.81 1.69 -29.46
N ASN A 783 -13.59 2.56 -30.09
CA ASN A 783 -13.74 3.96 -29.73
C ASN A 783 -15.21 4.38 -29.87
N GLY A 784 -15.52 5.60 -29.44
CA GLY A 784 -16.89 6.15 -29.44
C GLY A 784 -17.49 6.44 -30.83
N ASP A 785 -16.71 6.34 -31.92
CA ASP A 785 -17.19 6.63 -33.29
C ASP A 785 -17.53 5.35 -34.10
N GLY A 786 -17.28 4.16 -33.55
CA GLY A 786 -17.47 2.90 -34.28
C GLY A 786 -18.95 2.52 -34.49
N LYS A 787 -19.22 1.78 -35.57
CA LYS A 787 -20.57 1.29 -35.93
C LYS A 787 -21.04 0.10 -35.09
N GLU A 788 -22.34 -0.01 -34.86
CA GLU A 788 -23.00 -1.17 -34.23
C GLU A 788 -23.74 -2.02 -35.29
N PRO A 789 -23.95 -3.33 -35.06
CA PRO A 789 -23.53 -4.13 -33.89
C PRO A 789 -22.03 -4.44 -33.89
N VAL A 790 -21.48 -4.70 -32.71
CA VAL A 790 -20.07 -5.07 -32.54
C VAL A 790 -19.98 -6.54 -32.17
N THR A 791 -19.09 -7.27 -32.84
CA THR A 791 -18.79 -8.66 -32.52
C THR A 791 -17.28 -8.83 -32.32
N VAL A 792 -16.90 -9.62 -31.32
CA VAL A 792 -15.54 -10.12 -31.16
C VAL A 792 -15.54 -11.64 -31.36
N THR A 793 -14.58 -12.11 -32.13
CA THR A 793 -14.34 -13.55 -32.31
C THR A 793 -13.28 -14.00 -31.31
N VAL A 794 -13.60 -15.01 -30.51
CA VAL A 794 -12.65 -15.69 -29.62
C VAL A 794 -12.23 -17.01 -30.24
N ALA A 795 -10.94 -17.33 -30.20
CA ALA A 795 -10.36 -18.51 -30.84
C ALA A 795 -9.26 -19.11 -29.95
N PRO A 796 -8.84 -20.38 -30.16
CA PRO A 796 -7.80 -21.00 -29.35
C PRO A 796 -6.53 -20.15 -29.27
N ALA A 797 -5.96 -20.08 -28.07
CA ALA A 797 -4.74 -19.32 -27.83
C ALA A 797 -3.56 -19.82 -28.68
N GLY A 798 -2.68 -18.91 -29.08
CA GLY A 798 -1.42 -19.31 -29.71
C GLY A 798 -0.41 -19.80 -28.67
N SER A 799 0.69 -20.39 -29.16
CA SER A 799 1.82 -20.82 -28.35
C SER A 799 3.13 -20.25 -28.87
N VAL A 800 4.07 -20.01 -27.95
CA VAL A 800 5.42 -19.54 -28.27
C VAL A 800 6.43 -20.57 -27.79
N THR A 801 7.36 -20.94 -28.65
CA THR A 801 8.53 -21.73 -28.28
C THR A 801 9.81 -20.99 -28.59
N GLY A 802 10.87 -21.32 -27.87
CA GLY A 802 12.20 -20.79 -28.14
C GLY A 802 13.25 -21.52 -27.33
N ARG A 803 14.52 -21.15 -27.54
CA ARG A 803 15.66 -21.70 -26.84
C ARG A 803 16.55 -20.57 -26.32
N LEU A 804 16.71 -20.46 -25.00
CA LEU A 804 17.62 -19.48 -24.41
C LEU A 804 19.06 -19.97 -24.45
N VAL A 805 19.94 -19.14 -25.00
CA VAL A 805 21.37 -19.43 -25.13
C VAL A 805 22.21 -18.25 -24.62
N GLY A 806 23.38 -18.54 -24.03
CA GLY A 806 24.35 -17.55 -23.60
C GLY A 806 25.04 -16.86 -24.79
N ALA A 807 25.90 -15.89 -24.49
CA ALA A 807 26.71 -15.22 -25.53
C ALA A 807 27.68 -16.19 -26.22
N ASP A 808 28.06 -17.27 -25.54
CA ASP A 808 28.87 -18.37 -26.07
C ASP A 808 28.06 -19.41 -26.86
N GLY A 809 26.75 -19.20 -27.02
CA GLY A 809 25.84 -20.10 -27.71
C GLY A 809 25.42 -21.35 -26.91
N LYS A 810 25.89 -21.52 -25.66
CA LYS A 810 25.47 -22.65 -24.83
C LYS A 810 24.06 -22.45 -24.26
N PRO A 811 23.31 -23.53 -24.03
CA PRO A 811 21.97 -23.41 -23.45
C PRO A 811 21.97 -22.84 -22.03
N ILE A 812 20.97 -22.01 -21.73
CA ILE A 812 20.70 -21.51 -20.38
C ILE A 812 19.56 -22.34 -19.79
N ALA A 813 19.89 -23.28 -18.90
CA ALA A 813 18.92 -24.13 -18.21
C ALA A 813 18.42 -23.50 -16.90
N GLY A 814 17.18 -23.81 -16.50
CA GLY A 814 16.59 -23.35 -15.24
C GLY A 814 16.18 -21.86 -15.21
N ALA A 815 16.24 -21.17 -16.34
CA ALA A 815 15.75 -19.80 -16.44
C ALA A 815 14.22 -19.78 -16.47
N VAL A 816 13.64 -18.88 -15.68
CA VAL A 816 12.20 -18.63 -15.62
C VAL A 816 11.84 -17.66 -16.74
N VAL A 817 11.01 -18.10 -17.67
CA VAL A 817 10.51 -17.31 -18.80
C VAL A 817 9.03 -17.04 -18.61
N ARG A 818 8.66 -15.78 -18.64
CA ARG A 818 7.26 -15.31 -18.70
C ARG A 818 7.12 -14.30 -19.82
N PHE A 819 5.91 -13.86 -20.10
CA PHE A 819 5.68 -12.75 -21.02
C PHE A 819 4.84 -11.67 -20.34
N ARG A 820 4.99 -10.44 -20.82
CA ARG A 820 4.14 -9.30 -20.48
C ARG A 820 3.57 -8.70 -21.75
N LEU A 821 2.32 -8.26 -21.71
CA LEU A 821 1.72 -7.48 -22.78
C LEU A 821 1.93 -5.98 -22.55
N ASP A 822 2.00 -5.21 -23.64
CA ASP A 822 2.20 -3.75 -23.55
C ASP A 822 0.95 -3.05 -22.99
N ASP A 823 -0.23 -3.61 -23.22
CA ASP A 823 -1.49 -3.15 -22.64
C ASP A 823 -1.72 -3.79 -21.26
N ARG A 824 -1.90 -2.95 -20.24
CA ARG A 824 -2.09 -3.40 -18.85
C ARG A 824 -3.35 -4.25 -18.67
N GLY A 825 -4.44 -3.89 -19.36
CA GLY A 825 -5.69 -4.64 -19.24
C GLY A 825 -5.56 -6.04 -19.84
N ALA A 826 -4.85 -6.16 -20.95
CA ALA A 826 -4.50 -7.43 -21.56
C ALA A 826 -3.60 -8.29 -20.65
N ASP A 827 -2.58 -7.66 -20.03
CA ASP A 827 -1.66 -8.32 -19.11
C ASP A 827 -2.38 -8.90 -17.88
N GLU A 828 -3.36 -8.15 -17.33
CA GLU A 828 -4.21 -8.61 -16.22
C GLU A 828 -5.03 -9.86 -16.59
N ILE A 829 -5.58 -9.96 -17.83
CA ILE A 829 -6.28 -11.17 -18.29
C ILE A 829 -5.32 -12.34 -18.43
N VAL A 830 -4.15 -12.11 -19.02
CA VAL A 830 -3.14 -13.15 -19.19
C VAL A 830 -2.72 -13.71 -17.82
N GLY A 831 -2.51 -12.85 -16.83
CA GLY A 831 -2.25 -13.27 -15.46
C GLY A 831 -3.36 -14.19 -14.92
N ALA A 832 -4.62 -13.78 -15.09
CA ALA A 832 -5.78 -14.58 -14.69
C ALA A 832 -5.89 -15.92 -15.45
N ALA A 833 -5.52 -15.96 -16.73
CA ALA A 833 -5.65 -17.12 -17.60
C ALA A 833 -4.52 -18.16 -17.44
N THR A 834 -3.29 -17.70 -17.26
CA THR A 834 -2.08 -18.54 -17.11
C THR A 834 -1.84 -18.97 -15.67
N GLY A 835 -2.53 -18.31 -14.73
CA GLY A 835 -2.32 -18.46 -13.29
C GLY A 835 -0.89 -18.14 -12.86
N GLU A 836 -0.17 -17.30 -13.62
CA GLU A 836 1.24 -16.97 -13.43
C GLU A 836 2.23 -18.15 -13.50
N THR A 837 1.89 -19.31 -14.10
CA THR A 837 2.88 -20.39 -14.21
C THR A 837 3.93 -20.02 -15.27
N PRO A 838 5.17 -19.67 -14.89
CA PRO A 838 6.16 -19.34 -15.89
C PRO A 838 6.69 -20.63 -16.53
N ALA A 839 7.18 -20.53 -17.76
CA ALA A 839 7.97 -21.61 -18.34
C ALA A 839 9.35 -21.64 -17.65
N VAL A 840 9.90 -22.82 -17.43
CA VAL A 840 11.29 -22.99 -16.98
C VAL A 840 12.06 -23.63 -18.12
N THR A 841 13.23 -23.09 -18.45
CA THR A 841 14.02 -23.66 -19.54
C THR A 841 14.54 -25.05 -19.19
N GLY A 842 14.43 -25.97 -20.15
CA GLY A 842 15.01 -27.30 -20.07
C GLY A 842 16.55 -27.28 -20.07
N ALA A 843 17.17 -28.46 -19.92
CA ALA A 843 18.62 -28.61 -19.96
C ALA A 843 19.24 -28.14 -21.29
N ASP A 844 18.47 -28.20 -22.37
CA ASP A 844 18.81 -27.71 -23.70
C ASP A 844 18.43 -26.23 -23.93
N GLY A 845 17.99 -25.53 -22.88
CA GLY A 845 17.58 -24.13 -22.91
C GLY A 845 16.19 -23.90 -23.52
N SER A 846 15.48 -24.96 -23.92
CA SER A 846 14.17 -24.85 -24.55
C SER A 846 13.09 -24.40 -23.57
N PHE A 847 12.15 -23.58 -24.03
CA PHE A 847 10.96 -23.20 -23.28
C PHE A 847 9.71 -23.19 -24.16
N ARG A 848 8.55 -23.32 -23.53
CA ARG A 848 7.24 -23.22 -24.17
C ARG A 848 6.30 -22.39 -23.31
N LEU A 849 5.72 -21.37 -23.91
CA LEU A 849 4.64 -20.56 -23.33
C LEU A 849 3.36 -20.87 -24.08
N ASP A 850 2.41 -21.46 -23.38
CA ASP A 850 1.05 -21.64 -23.88
C ASP A 850 0.21 -20.41 -23.50
N THR A 851 -0.93 -20.20 -24.17
CA THR A 851 -1.92 -19.16 -23.83
C THR A 851 -1.54 -17.72 -24.17
N LEU A 852 -0.92 -17.48 -25.33
CA LEU A 852 -0.77 -16.11 -25.84
C LEU A 852 -2.01 -15.65 -26.63
N PRO A 853 -2.56 -14.45 -26.33
CA PRO A 853 -3.62 -13.87 -27.13
C PRO A 853 -3.13 -13.60 -28.56
N ALA A 854 -3.95 -13.96 -29.55
CA ALA A 854 -3.68 -13.66 -30.94
C ALA A 854 -3.65 -12.14 -31.20
N GLY A 855 -2.78 -11.70 -32.11
CA GLY A 855 -2.71 -10.31 -32.58
C GLY A 855 -2.13 -9.28 -31.61
N LEU A 856 -1.66 -9.67 -30.41
CA LEU A 856 -1.04 -8.76 -29.45
C LEU A 856 0.49 -8.88 -29.44
N LYS A 857 1.16 -7.75 -29.20
CA LYS A 857 2.60 -7.71 -28.94
C LYS A 857 2.89 -8.13 -27.50
N PHE A 858 3.97 -8.87 -27.32
CA PHE A 858 4.43 -9.30 -26.00
C PHE A 858 5.94 -9.13 -25.85
N THR A 859 6.39 -8.94 -24.63
CA THR A 859 7.81 -8.93 -24.26
C THR A 859 8.07 -10.13 -23.36
N LEU A 860 9.09 -10.92 -23.65
CA LEU A 860 9.54 -11.99 -22.77
C LEU A 860 10.34 -11.40 -21.61
N LEU A 861 10.01 -11.82 -20.40
CA LEU A 861 10.79 -11.51 -19.19
C LEU A 861 11.49 -12.80 -18.78
N VAL A 862 12.83 -12.76 -18.81
CA VAL A 862 13.70 -13.89 -18.52
C VAL A 862 14.43 -13.64 -17.22
N ARG A 863 14.33 -14.57 -16.28
CA ARG A 863 14.96 -14.46 -14.96
C ARG A 863 15.74 -15.72 -14.61
N LEU A 864 16.96 -15.54 -14.14
CA LEU A 864 17.80 -16.61 -13.57
C LEU A 864 18.48 -16.05 -12.31
N GLY A 865 18.19 -16.65 -11.16
CA GLY A 865 18.63 -16.13 -9.86
C GLY A 865 18.12 -14.70 -9.62
N LYS A 866 19.07 -13.76 -9.40
CA LYS A 866 18.79 -12.33 -9.20
C LYS A 866 18.83 -11.49 -10.49
N ARG A 867 19.20 -12.08 -11.63
CA ARG A 867 19.30 -11.38 -12.92
C ARG A 867 17.96 -11.48 -13.65
N GLU A 868 17.50 -10.38 -14.22
CA GLU A 868 16.28 -10.30 -15.04
C GLU A 868 16.57 -9.48 -16.30
N ASP A 869 16.06 -9.94 -17.43
CA ASP A 869 16.20 -9.31 -18.74
C ASP A 869 14.90 -9.34 -19.54
N GLU A 870 14.75 -8.40 -20.46
CA GLU A 870 13.55 -8.22 -21.27
C GLU A 870 13.88 -8.40 -22.76
N LEU A 871 13.23 -9.37 -23.41
CA LEU A 871 13.48 -9.76 -24.80
C LEU A 871 12.23 -9.51 -25.64
N GLY A 872 12.39 -8.83 -26.78
CA GLY A 872 11.29 -8.42 -27.64
C GLY A 872 11.27 -6.90 -27.87
N PRO A 873 10.11 -6.33 -28.25
CA PRO A 873 8.80 -6.99 -28.34
C PRO A 873 8.69 -7.99 -29.50
N TYR A 874 7.78 -8.97 -29.36
CA TYR A 874 7.47 -10.00 -30.34
C TYR A 874 5.96 -9.98 -30.71
N PRO A 875 5.59 -10.36 -31.95
CA PRO A 875 6.50 -10.56 -33.09
C PRO A 875 7.19 -9.23 -33.47
N THR A 876 8.42 -9.33 -33.98
CA THR A 876 9.23 -8.16 -34.36
C THR A 876 8.67 -7.43 -35.59
N ASP A 877 7.96 -8.16 -36.45
CA ASP A 877 7.14 -7.61 -37.52
C ASP A 877 5.70 -7.36 -37.03
N PRO A 878 5.22 -6.10 -37.00
CA PRO A 878 3.85 -5.77 -36.62
C PRO A 878 2.77 -6.44 -37.51
N ALA A 879 3.09 -6.75 -38.78
CA ALA A 879 2.17 -7.40 -39.71
C ALA A 879 2.05 -8.92 -39.46
N ALA A 880 2.99 -9.51 -38.71
CA ALA A 880 3.09 -10.95 -38.45
C ALA A 880 2.45 -11.37 -37.12
N GLY A 881 1.48 -10.60 -36.61
CA GLY A 881 0.76 -10.88 -35.36
C GLY A 881 0.43 -12.38 -35.20
N LEU A 882 0.59 -12.91 -33.98
CA LEU A 882 0.34 -14.33 -33.70
C LEU A 882 -1.08 -14.69 -34.14
N LYS A 883 -1.21 -15.59 -35.11
CA LYS A 883 -2.52 -16.07 -35.57
C LYS A 883 -3.17 -16.95 -34.49
N PRO A 884 -4.51 -17.04 -34.44
CA PRO A 884 -5.19 -17.98 -33.56
C PRO A 884 -4.67 -19.42 -33.79
N ASP A 885 -4.49 -20.17 -32.71
CA ASP A 885 -3.96 -21.54 -32.72
C ASP A 885 -2.57 -21.71 -33.37
N ALA A 886 -1.87 -20.61 -33.66
CA ALA A 886 -0.55 -20.67 -34.27
C ALA A 886 0.55 -20.89 -33.22
N ARG A 887 1.60 -21.58 -33.65
CA ARG A 887 2.86 -21.69 -32.92
C ARG A 887 3.87 -20.72 -33.52
N LEU A 888 4.36 -19.79 -32.72
CA LEU A 888 5.49 -18.93 -33.05
C LEU A 888 6.76 -19.52 -32.45
N ASP A 889 7.71 -19.91 -33.29
CA ASP A 889 9.04 -20.32 -32.86
C ASP A 889 10.00 -19.14 -32.97
N LEU A 890 10.53 -18.71 -31.83
CA LEU A 890 11.50 -17.62 -31.75
C LEU A 890 12.94 -18.09 -32.01
N GLY A 891 13.17 -19.40 -32.14
CA GLY A 891 14.50 -19.97 -32.33
C GLY A 891 15.41 -19.74 -31.13
N ALA A 892 16.71 -19.60 -31.38
CA ALA A 892 17.70 -19.31 -30.35
C ALA A 892 17.68 -17.81 -29.99
N ILE A 893 17.49 -17.51 -28.70
CA ILE A 893 17.42 -16.15 -28.19
C ILE A 893 18.55 -15.95 -27.18
N THR A 894 19.39 -14.96 -27.44
CA THR A 894 20.46 -14.56 -26.52
C THR A 894 19.99 -13.37 -25.69
N PRO A 895 19.97 -13.47 -24.35
CA PRO A 895 19.67 -12.32 -23.53
C PRO A 895 20.73 -11.22 -23.68
N LYS A 896 20.30 -9.96 -23.58
CA LYS A 896 21.18 -8.78 -23.65
C LYS A 896 22.08 -8.68 -22.42
N LYS A 897 21.59 -9.13 -21.26
CA LYS A 897 22.38 -9.20 -20.04
C LYS A 897 23.08 -10.56 -19.96
N ASN A 898 24.34 -10.56 -19.54
CA ASN A 898 25.06 -11.82 -19.33
C ASN A 898 24.40 -12.61 -18.20
N PHE A 899 23.94 -13.82 -18.54
CA PHE A 899 23.45 -14.82 -17.58
C PHE A 899 24.50 -15.87 -17.22
N ASP A 900 25.70 -15.75 -17.78
CA ASP A 900 26.83 -16.62 -17.48
C ASP A 900 27.35 -16.34 -16.05
N GLY A 901 27.43 -17.40 -15.24
CA GLY A 901 28.18 -17.55 -13.98
C GLY A 901 27.77 -16.68 -12.78
N GLU A 902 27.44 -17.34 -11.65
CA GLU A 902 27.94 -16.89 -10.33
C GLU A 902 29.44 -17.17 -10.23
#